data_AF-A0A536GYA8-F1
#
_entry.id   AF-A0A536GYA8-F1
#
_cell.length_a   1.000
_cell.length_b   1.000
_cell.length_c   1.000
_cell.angle_alpha   90.00
_cell.angle_beta   90.00
_cell.angle_gamma   90.00
#
_symmetry.space_group_name_H-M   'P 1'
#
loop_
_entity.id
_entity.type
_entity.pdbx_description
1 polymer ?
#
loop_
_entity_poly.entity_id
_entity_poly.type
_entity_poly.pdbx_seq_one_letter_code
_entity_poly.pdbx_strand_id
1 'polypeptide(L)'
;MRINGVIKSLDVAANESLLTSLRQAGYYSVKHGCETGECGACTVLIDGVPRPGCVTFTAQVGGCTLTTVESLGNARKLHPLQEAFIDTGAIQCGFCTPGMVLSAYALLKGNPSPTEEEVRDAISGNLCRCTGYVKPVQAVLRAAAVMRGETVAPISLPSSGENFQPWDPGRSPLEHAEHGAANPDEGGSSSRGAGHDISPQSEDSPAGGVATLTGTRVSTDLSVVGKAERKVDAVKLVTGKPAFVDDIELRDMLYGRLLTSPHAHAVIRDIDASEARALPGVHAVLTYKDVPRIPYTTAGQSWPEPGPHDQYSLDYIVRFVGDRVAAVAAETAEIAEQALRLIKVDYEVLPALLDPRKAMNPDAPRIHPEAESYRIHDASRNIAAHLHAEIGDVERGFAESDLVVEGEYIVPQVQQTPIENHIVITYWDEDDRLVVRTSTQVPYHVRRIIAPVIGLPPRRIRVVKPRIGGGFGVKQEVLLEDICALLTIATDRPVKIEFSRAEEFRSSRSRHPQILRMKTGVMRDGTIIANQMVLLANTGAYGTHSMTVQSNTGSKTLPMYPCPNIRFEAEVVYTNLPPPGAFRGYGVPQGFFALESHIDEIAKQLGMDALEFRRKNWIEEGEENPLAKALGEGKEGYEQIIQSCGLPQCLQIVEEKLDWKAKRGKGGTGRYRRGVGVSLAMHGTAIAGLDMGGASIKLNDDGSFNVLVGATDIGTGSDTVIAQIAAEVLGVRVEDIIMHSSDTDFTPFDTGAYASSTTYISGGATK
;
A
#
# COMPACT_ATOMS: atom_id res chain seq x y z
N MET A 1 33.01 22.59 2.19
CA MET A 1 31.63 23.09 2.43
C MET A 1 31.30 23.00 3.93
N ARG A 2 30.25 23.66 4.42
CA ARG A 2 29.82 23.56 5.83
C ARG A 2 28.54 22.74 5.91
N ILE A 3 28.58 21.54 6.51
CA ILE A 3 27.42 20.65 6.63
C ILE A 3 27.01 20.59 8.10
N ASN A 4 25.77 20.97 8.42
CA ASN A 4 25.23 21.03 9.78
C ASN A 4 26.15 21.77 10.76
N GLY A 5 26.71 22.90 10.30
CA GLY A 5 27.64 23.74 11.08
C GLY A 5 29.10 23.31 11.06
N VAL A 6 29.42 22.08 10.61
CA VAL A 6 30.77 21.51 10.58
C VAL A 6 31.41 21.69 9.20
N ILE A 7 32.64 22.18 9.15
CA ILE A 7 33.40 22.28 7.89
C ILE A 7 33.87 20.88 7.49
N LYS A 8 33.48 20.43 6.30
CA LYS A 8 33.90 19.15 5.72
C LYS A 8 34.53 19.37 4.33
N SER A 9 35.56 18.57 4.06
CA SER A 9 36.14 18.37 2.73
C SER A 9 35.64 17.02 2.22
N LEU A 10 35.12 17.00 0.99
CA LEU A 10 34.66 15.78 0.31
C LEU A 10 35.40 15.70 -1.01
N ASP A 11 35.91 14.52 -1.34
CA ASP A 11 36.45 14.21 -2.67
C ASP A 11 35.32 13.58 -3.47
N VAL A 12 34.96 14.19 -4.60
CA VAL A 12 33.74 13.86 -5.36
C VAL A 12 33.98 14.00 -6.85
N ALA A 13 33.29 13.19 -7.64
CA ALA A 13 33.30 13.36 -9.08
C ALA A 13 32.52 14.64 -9.49
N ALA A 14 32.91 15.26 -10.61
CA ALA A 14 32.30 16.52 -11.06
C ALA A 14 30.78 16.39 -11.35
N ASN A 15 30.34 15.20 -11.75
CA ASN A 15 28.96 14.85 -12.06
C ASN A 15 28.23 14.17 -10.88
N GLU A 16 28.84 14.05 -9.72
CA GLU A 16 28.24 13.39 -8.57
C GLU A 16 27.10 14.25 -7.98
N SER A 17 25.95 13.61 -7.74
CA SER A 17 24.81 14.29 -7.13
C SER A 17 25.05 14.57 -5.65
N LEU A 18 24.47 15.66 -5.15
CA LEU A 18 24.53 16.02 -3.74
C LEU A 18 23.87 14.97 -2.84
N LEU A 19 22.83 14.30 -3.34
CA LEU A 19 22.24 13.13 -2.69
C LEU A 19 23.29 12.04 -2.45
N THR A 20 24.03 11.66 -3.49
CA THR A 20 25.05 10.59 -3.41
C THR A 20 26.13 10.95 -2.40
N SER A 21 26.74 12.13 -2.53
CA SER A 21 27.85 12.54 -1.66
C SER A 21 27.43 12.69 -0.19
N LEU A 22 26.22 13.19 0.07
CA LEU A 22 25.71 13.30 1.44
C LEU A 22 25.43 11.93 2.06
N ARG A 23 24.86 10.98 1.31
CA ARG A 23 24.64 9.62 1.81
C ARG A 23 25.95 8.90 2.10
N GLN A 24 26.94 8.99 1.21
CA GLN A 24 28.29 8.46 1.45
C GLN A 24 28.97 9.10 2.66
N ALA A 25 28.69 10.39 2.93
CA ALA A 25 29.19 11.08 4.12
C ALA A 25 28.39 10.77 5.40
N GLY A 26 27.43 9.83 5.35
CA GLY A 26 26.64 9.33 6.49
C GLY A 26 25.34 10.08 6.77
N TYR A 27 24.90 10.99 5.89
CA TYR A 27 23.64 11.74 6.05
C TYR A 27 22.46 11.00 5.42
N TYR A 28 22.05 9.93 6.08
CA TYR A 28 20.99 9.05 5.57
C TYR A 28 19.61 9.72 5.54
N SER A 29 19.38 10.88 6.15
CA SER A 29 18.10 11.56 6.05
C SER A 29 17.78 12.03 4.63
N VAL A 30 18.79 12.15 3.77
CA VAL A 30 18.63 12.52 2.36
C VAL A 30 18.29 11.24 1.61
N LYS A 31 17.00 11.09 1.23
CA LYS A 31 16.47 9.83 0.70
C LYS A 31 16.42 9.83 -0.83
N HIS A 32 16.78 8.72 -1.44
CA HIS A 32 16.55 8.48 -2.86
C HIS A 32 15.10 8.06 -3.09
N GLY A 33 14.40 8.71 -4.02
CA GLY A 33 13.01 8.37 -4.33
C GLY A 33 12.61 8.72 -5.75
N CYS A 34 13.19 9.78 -6.29
CA CYS A 34 13.24 10.06 -7.72
C CYS A 34 14.59 10.69 -8.07
N GLU A 35 14.86 10.78 -9.36
CA GLU A 35 16.08 11.33 -9.94
C GLU A 35 15.82 12.68 -10.64
N THR A 36 14.56 13.16 -10.62
CA THR A 36 14.06 14.32 -11.38
C THR A 36 13.83 15.57 -10.52
N GLY A 37 14.02 15.47 -9.20
CA GLY A 37 13.74 16.56 -8.25
C GLY A 37 12.26 16.73 -7.87
N GLU A 38 11.37 15.85 -8.33
CA GLU A 38 9.92 16.01 -8.18
C GLU A 38 9.36 15.54 -6.81
N CYS A 39 9.98 14.54 -6.17
CA CYS A 39 9.42 13.95 -4.94
C CYS A 39 9.80 14.67 -3.64
N GLY A 40 10.88 15.45 -3.64
CA GLY A 40 11.39 16.14 -2.44
C GLY A 40 11.90 15.24 -1.30
N ALA A 41 12.05 13.92 -1.49
CA ALA A 41 12.59 13.03 -0.46
C ALA A 41 14.07 13.31 -0.14
N CYS A 42 14.80 13.85 -1.12
CA CYS A 42 16.20 14.27 -1.01
C CYS A 42 16.37 15.77 -0.70
N THR A 43 15.34 16.47 -0.22
CA THR A 43 15.43 17.89 0.07
C THR A 43 16.51 18.17 1.12
N VAL A 44 17.37 19.14 0.83
CA VAL A 44 18.37 19.72 1.72
C VAL A 44 18.26 21.24 1.66
N LEU A 45 18.68 21.96 2.70
CA LEU A 45 18.78 23.41 2.61
C LEU A 45 20.18 23.80 2.15
N ILE A 46 20.25 24.54 1.05
CA ILE A 46 21.49 25.12 0.53
C ILE A 46 21.40 26.62 0.81
N ASP A 47 22.26 27.10 1.70
CA ASP A 47 22.23 28.48 2.22
C ASP A 47 20.82 28.91 2.70
N GLY A 48 20.12 27.98 3.35
CA GLY A 48 18.79 28.19 3.91
C GLY A 48 17.62 27.93 2.95
N VAL A 49 17.88 27.69 1.67
CA VAL A 49 16.84 27.46 0.65
C VAL A 49 16.64 25.96 0.38
N PRO A 50 15.41 25.42 0.47
CA PRO A 50 15.14 24.01 0.13
C PRO A 50 15.46 23.72 -1.34
N ARG A 51 16.29 22.71 -1.58
CA ARG A 51 16.64 22.23 -2.92
C ARG A 51 16.70 20.69 -2.96
N PRO A 52 16.28 20.05 -4.05
CA PRO A 52 16.42 18.62 -4.23
C PRO A 52 17.89 18.23 -4.46
N GLY A 53 18.42 17.34 -3.61
CA GLY A 53 19.81 16.87 -3.71
C GLY A 53 20.09 15.99 -4.93
N CYS A 54 19.09 15.30 -5.48
CA CYS A 54 19.29 14.37 -6.62
C CYS A 54 19.63 15.07 -7.94
N VAL A 55 19.20 16.33 -8.14
CA VAL A 55 19.46 17.12 -9.35
C VAL A 55 20.43 18.28 -9.13
N THR A 56 21.06 18.32 -7.95
CA THR A 56 22.09 19.30 -7.61
C THR A 56 23.44 18.60 -7.63
N PHE A 57 24.43 19.09 -8.37
CA PHE A 57 25.77 18.50 -8.34
C PHE A 57 26.54 18.98 -7.10
N THR A 58 27.28 18.08 -6.46
CA THR A 58 28.06 18.40 -5.26
C THR A 58 29.12 19.48 -5.54
N ALA A 59 29.70 19.47 -6.74
CA ALA A 59 30.66 20.48 -7.18
C ALA A 59 30.08 21.91 -7.23
N GLN A 60 28.77 22.06 -7.47
CA GLN A 60 28.11 23.38 -7.56
C GLN A 60 27.93 24.05 -6.19
N VAL A 61 27.96 23.27 -5.11
CA VAL A 61 27.70 23.76 -3.74
C VAL A 61 28.98 23.87 -2.91
N GLY A 62 30.13 23.87 -3.58
CA GLY A 62 31.43 24.13 -2.97
C GLY A 62 31.45 25.49 -2.28
N GLY A 63 31.57 25.50 -0.95
CA GLY A 63 31.59 26.72 -0.13
C GLY A 63 30.26 27.10 0.50
N CYS A 64 29.15 26.50 0.07
CA CYS A 64 27.83 26.71 0.66
C CYS A 64 27.71 26.11 2.08
N THR A 65 26.68 26.55 2.79
CA THR A 65 26.18 25.93 4.01
C THR A 65 25.04 24.99 3.69
N LEU A 66 25.20 23.71 4.05
CA LEU A 66 24.22 22.66 3.89
C LEU A 66 23.59 22.32 5.24
N THR A 67 22.26 22.22 5.25
CA THR A 67 21.48 21.78 6.41
C THR A 67 20.66 20.56 6.04
N THR A 68 20.84 19.48 6.79
CA THR A 68 20.03 18.25 6.74
C THR A 68 19.23 18.09 8.05
N VAL A 69 18.31 17.12 8.14
CA VAL A 69 17.41 17.04 9.29
C VAL A 69 18.16 16.71 10.60
N GLU A 70 19.32 16.08 10.49
CA GLU A 70 20.21 15.73 11.59
C GLU A 70 20.70 16.96 12.36
N SER A 71 20.63 18.17 11.78
CA SER A 71 20.99 19.41 12.48
C SER A 71 19.92 19.93 13.43
N LEU A 72 18.66 19.51 13.27
CA LEU A 72 17.53 20.11 13.98
C LEU A 72 17.40 19.57 15.40
N GLY A 73 17.64 18.27 15.57
CA GLY A 73 17.47 17.60 16.86
C GLY A 73 17.82 16.12 16.77
N ASN A 74 17.83 15.48 17.94
CA ASN A 74 18.11 14.06 18.10
C ASN A 74 17.17 13.44 19.14
N ALA A 75 17.33 12.14 19.41
CA ALA A 75 16.46 11.42 20.34
C ALA A 75 16.42 11.98 21.78
N ARG A 76 17.42 12.77 22.21
CA ARG A 76 17.44 13.42 23.52
C ARG A 76 16.76 14.78 23.54
N LYS A 77 16.76 15.48 22.40
CA LYS A 77 16.18 16.82 22.26
C LYS A 77 15.76 17.04 20.82
N LEU A 78 14.46 16.98 20.59
CA LEU A 78 13.84 17.22 19.29
C LEU A 78 13.60 18.71 19.07
N HIS A 79 13.63 19.12 17.80
CA HIS A 79 13.13 20.42 17.39
C HIS A 79 11.60 20.45 17.52
N PRO A 80 10.95 21.61 17.81
CA PRO A 80 9.48 21.69 17.88
C PRO A 80 8.74 21.14 16.65
N LEU A 81 9.29 21.34 15.44
CA LEU A 81 8.78 20.69 14.23
C LEU A 81 8.84 19.17 14.29
N GLN A 82 9.95 18.60 14.76
CA GLN A 82 10.09 17.15 14.86
C GLN A 82 9.09 16.57 15.88
N GLU A 83 8.92 17.23 17.02
CA GLU A 83 7.92 16.82 18.03
C GLU A 83 6.49 16.94 17.47
N ALA A 84 6.15 18.06 16.84
CA ALA A 84 4.80 18.25 16.28
C ALA A 84 4.45 17.21 15.19
N PHE A 85 5.43 16.79 14.38
CA PHE A 85 5.21 15.72 13.39
C PHE A 85 4.93 14.36 14.04
N ILE A 86 5.57 14.09 15.18
CA ILE A 86 5.31 12.89 15.98
C ILE A 86 3.91 12.97 16.58
N ASP A 87 3.62 14.04 17.33
CA ASP A 87 2.39 14.16 18.11
C ASP A 87 1.15 14.10 17.22
N THR A 88 1.19 14.74 16.05
CA THR A 88 0.03 14.83 15.14
C THR A 88 -0.22 13.57 14.31
N GLY A 89 0.66 12.57 14.39
CA GLY A 89 0.61 11.39 13.52
C GLY A 89 0.95 11.71 12.06
N ALA A 90 1.73 12.78 11.81
CA ALA A 90 2.18 13.14 10.46
C ALA A 90 3.25 12.17 9.90
N ILE A 91 3.64 11.15 10.67
CA ILE A 91 4.65 10.16 10.31
C ILE A 91 3.99 8.78 10.19
N GLN A 92 3.81 8.33 8.95
CA GLN A 92 3.42 6.95 8.63
C GLN A 92 4.66 6.11 8.27
N CYS A 93 4.98 5.97 6.98
CA CYS A 93 6.20 5.26 6.55
C CYS A 93 7.49 6.00 6.91
N GLY A 94 7.41 7.33 7.02
CA GLY A 94 8.52 8.21 7.42
C GLY A 94 9.52 8.57 6.32
N PHE A 95 9.41 8.02 5.11
CA PHE A 95 10.42 8.20 4.07
C PHE A 95 10.52 9.65 3.56
N CYS A 96 9.38 10.31 3.36
CA CYS A 96 9.30 11.72 2.93
C CYS A 96 9.49 12.73 4.09
N THR A 97 9.45 12.25 5.35
CA THR A 97 9.39 13.11 6.53
C THR A 97 10.60 14.05 6.66
N PRO A 98 11.86 13.59 6.49
CA PRO A 98 13.02 14.49 6.59
C PRO A 98 12.95 15.69 5.65
N GLY A 99 12.65 15.46 4.36
CA GLY A 99 12.55 16.51 3.36
C GLY A 99 11.43 17.51 3.68
N MET A 100 10.26 17.01 4.10
CA MET A 100 9.12 17.84 4.47
C MET A 100 9.37 18.68 5.73
N VAL A 101 10.05 18.12 6.73
CA VAL A 101 10.46 18.84 7.94
C VAL A 101 11.45 19.96 7.60
N LEU A 102 12.38 19.74 6.66
CA LEU A 102 13.32 20.77 6.22
C LEU A 102 12.64 21.91 5.45
N SER A 103 11.71 21.60 4.54
CA SER A 103 10.92 22.63 3.85
C SER A 103 10.09 23.46 4.82
N ALA A 104 9.43 22.81 5.78
CA ALA A 104 8.70 23.50 6.85
C ALA A 104 9.63 24.35 7.73
N TYR A 105 10.83 23.85 8.05
CA TYR A 105 11.82 24.61 8.81
C TYR A 105 12.26 25.87 8.07
N ALA A 106 12.50 25.79 6.77
CA ALA A 106 12.84 26.95 5.95
C ALA A 106 11.72 27.99 5.94
N LEU A 107 10.46 27.56 5.81
CA LEU A 107 9.29 28.44 5.93
C LEU A 107 9.28 29.14 7.30
N LEU A 108 9.35 28.39 8.40
CA LEU A 108 9.23 28.95 9.75
C LEU A 108 10.40 29.85 10.16
N LYS A 109 11.56 29.72 9.49
CA LYS A 109 12.68 30.66 9.65
C LYS A 109 12.40 32.02 9.01
N GLY A 110 11.68 32.06 7.89
CA GLY A 110 11.32 33.29 7.20
C GLY A 110 10.00 33.90 7.68
N ASN A 111 9.03 33.06 8.04
CA ASN A 111 7.70 33.44 8.51
C ASN A 111 7.30 32.59 9.74
N PRO A 112 7.41 33.12 10.98
CA PRO A 112 7.05 32.37 12.20
C PRO A 112 5.54 32.22 12.41
N SER A 113 4.69 32.86 11.60
CA SER A 113 3.23 32.82 11.70
C SER A 113 2.58 32.55 10.33
N PRO A 114 2.88 31.42 9.66
CA PRO A 114 2.33 31.14 8.35
C PRO A 114 0.85 30.79 8.42
N THR A 115 0.14 31.12 7.35
CA THR A 115 -1.20 30.61 7.05
C THR A 115 -1.15 29.16 6.60
N GLU A 116 -2.31 28.48 6.62
CA GLU A 116 -2.41 27.12 6.09
C GLU A 116 -2.00 27.02 4.62
N GLU A 117 -2.38 28.01 3.80
CA GLU A 117 -2.03 28.06 2.38
C GLU A 117 -0.51 28.16 2.17
N GLU A 118 0.17 29.02 2.92
CA GLU A 118 1.63 29.13 2.87
C GLU A 118 2.33 27.83 3.31
N VAL A 119 1.79 27.14 4.33
CA VAL A 119 2.31 25.82 4.72
C VAL A 119 2.14 24.81 3.59
N ARG A 120 0.97 24.76 2.96
CA ARG A 120 0.68 23.85 1.83
C ARG A 120 1.60 24.13 0.65
N ASP A 121 1.82 25.40 0.32
CA ASP A 121 2.73 25.80 -0.74
C ASP A 121 4.18 25.40 -0.41
N ALA A 122 4.65 25.69 0.81
CA ALA A 122 6.03 25.38 1.21
C ALA A 122 6.39 23.89 1.18
N ILE A 123 5.43 23.01 1.47
CA ILE A 123 5.64 21.55 1.43
C ILE A 123 5.19 20.91 0.11
N SER A 124 4.70 21.68 -0.85
CA SER A 124 4.15 21.17 -2.12
C SER A 124 5.18 20.40 -2.95
N GLY A 125 6.46 20.75 -2.82
CA GLY A 125 7.59 20.05 -3.43
C GLY A 125 7.99 18.74 -2.72
N ASN A 126 7.32 18.34 -1.64
CA ASN A 126 7.58 17.11 -0.89
C ASN A 126 6.39 16.15 -1.01
N LEU A 127 6.48 15.18 -1.92
CA LEU A 127 5.41 14.22 -2.13
C LEU A 127 5.28 13.25 -0.96
N CYS A 128 4.06 13.08 -0.47
CA CYS A 128 3.70 12.08 0.52
C CYS A 128 2.57 11.18 0.01
N ARG A 129 2.82 9.87 -0.03
CA ARG A 129 1.82 8.88 -0.46
C ARG A 129 0.94 8.33 0.68
N CYS A 130 1.27 8.66 1.93
CA CYS A 130 0.69 8.04 3.12
C CYS A 130 -0.38 8.89 3.82
N THR A 131 -0.11 10.18 4.03
CA THR A 131 -0.81 10.98 5.06
C THR A 131 -1.95 11.85 4.55
N GLY A 132 -2.09 12.01 3.22
CA GLY A 132 -3.05 12.95 2.64
C GLY A 132 -2.77 14.43 2.96
N TYR A 133 -1.55 14.77 3.41
CA TYR A 133 -1.07 16.12 3.74
C TYR A 133 -1.73 16.84 4.92
N VAL A 134 -2.94 16.48 5.33
CA VAL A 134 -3.67 17.14 6.43
C VAL A 134 -2.84 17.15 7.73
N LYS A 135 -2.33 15.99 8.15
CA LYS A 135 -1.54 15.88 9.39
C LYS A 135 -0.21 16.64 9.34
N PRO A 136 0.60 16.54 8.26
CA PRO A 136 1.77 17.41 8.12
C PRO A 136 1.48 18.91 8.20
N VAL A 137 0.42 19.40 7.55
CA VAL A 137 0.04 20.81 7.62
C VAL A 137 -0.29 21.22 9.05
N GLN A 138 -1.09 20.41 9.75
CA GLN A 138 -1.40 20.60 11.18
C GLN A 138 -0.12 20.59 12.04
N ALA A 139 0.84 19.73 11.74
CA ALA A 139 2.12 19.66 12.45
C ALA A 139 2.95 20.95 12.30
N VAL A 140 3.04 21.52 11.10
CA VAL A 140 3.78 22.77 10.86
C VAL A 140 3.13 23.94 11.61
N LEU A 141 1.80 24.07 11.53
CA LEU A 141 1.06 25.13 12.24
C LEU A 141 1.22 25.01 13.76
N ARG A 142 1.11 23.77 14.30
CA ARG A 142 1.34 23.48 15.71
C ARG A 142 2.77 23.85 16.14
N ALA A 143 3.77 23.46 15.35
CA ALA A 143 5.17 23.80 15.63
C ALA A 143 5.40 25.31 15.62
N ALA A 144 4.78 26.04 14.67
CA ALA A 144 4.86 27.48 14.61
C ALA A 144 4.32 28.14 15.88
N ALA A 145 3.14 27.70 16.37
CA ALA A 145 2.56 28.17 17.63
C ALA A 145 3.49 27.92 18.83
N VAL A 146 4.00 26.70 18.96
CA VAL A 146 4.96 26.34 20.03
C VAL A 146 6.23 27.18 19.97
N MET A 147 6.78 27.42 18.77
CA MET A 147 7.97 28.25 18.57
C MET A 147 7.75 29.73 18.94
N ARG A 148 6.50 30.22 18.93
CA ARG A 148 6.12 31.55 19.41
C ARG A 148 5.86 31.61 20.93
N GLY A 149 5.96 30.46 21.62
CA GLY A 149 5.67 30.35 23.05
C GLY A 149 4.18 30.22 23.38
N GLU A 150 3.35 29.88 22.40
CA GLU A 150 1.92 29.63 22.61
C GLU A 150 1.69 28.25 23.24
N THR A 151 0.71 28.17 24.14
CA THR A 151 0.24 26.89 24.67
C THR A 151 -0.68 26.23 23.65
N VAL A 152 -0.26 25.08 23.14
CA VAL A 152 -1.07 24.27 22.22
C VAL A 152 -1.80 23.15 22.98
N ALA A 153 -3.06 22.90 22.65
CA ALA A 153 -3.84 21.84 23.27
C ALA A 153 -3.17 20.47 23.06
N PRO A 154 -3.28 19.51 24.00
CA PRO A 154 -2.90 18.13 23.77
C PRO A 154 -3.66 17.55 22.57
N ILE A 155 -3.03 16.59 21.89
CA ILE A 155 -3.70 15.88 20.81
C ILE A 155 -4.53 14.77 21.46
N SER A 156 -5.79 15.07 21.71
CA SER A 156 -6.77 14.07 22.14
C SER A 156 -7.42 13.41 20.94
N LEU A 157 -7.54 12.09 20.97
CA LEU A 157 -8.60 11.42 20.23
C LEU A 157 -9.93 11.74 20.93
N PRO A 158 -11.06 11.80 20.22
CA PRO A 158 -12.36 11.81 20.88
C PRO A 158 -12.44 10.58 21.80
N SER A 159 -12.92 10.77 23.02
CA SER A 159 -12.87 9.73 24.05
C SER A 159 -13.66 8.49 23.61
N SER A 160 -13.16 7.29 23.93
CA SER A 160 -13.82 6.02 23.57
C SER A 160 -15.24 5.90 24.14
N GLY A 161 -15.58 6.67 25.18
CA GLY A 161 -16.90 6.73 25.79
C GLY A 161 -17.91 7.64 25.11
N GLU A 162 -17.48 8.59 24.27
CA GLU A 162 -18.37 9.51 23.55
C GLU A 162 -18.85 8.93 22.20
N ASN A 163 -18.19 7.89 21.68
CA ASN A 163 -18.35 7.51 20.27
C ASN A 163 -19.34 6.38 19.97
N PHE A 164 -19.91 5.67 20.95
CA PHE A 164 -20.86 4.59 20.64
C PHE A 164 -21.91 4.40 21.75
N GLN A 165 -22.95 5.25 21.73
CA GLN A 165 -24.26 4.83 22.25
C GLN A 165 -24.88 3.85 21.24
N PRO A 166 -25.71 2.87 21.66
CA PRO A 166 -26.49 2.07 20.73
C PRO A 166 -27.27 2.99 19.83
N TRP A 167 -27.20 2.76 18.53
CA TRP A 167 -27.90 3.59 17.56
C TRP A 167 -29.40 3.55 17.82
N ASP A 168 -29.97 4.74 18.04
CA ASP A 168 -31.40 4.98 18.14
C ASP A 168 -31.86 5.53 16.78
N PRO A 169 -32.63 4.76 15.98
CA PRO A 169 -33.16 5.22 14.69
C PRO A 169 -34.05 6.47 14.78
N GLY A 170 -34.52 6.82 15.99
CA GLY A 170 -35.35 8.00 16.26
C GLY A 170 -34.57 9.27 16.66
N ARG A 171 -33.24 9.22 16.78
CA ARG A 171 -32.39 10.37 17.17
C ARG A 171 -31.31 10.65 16.14
N SER A 172 -30.85 11.90 16.07
CA SER A 172 -29.73 12.24 15.18
C SER A 172 -28.40 11.77 15.81
N PRO A 173 -27.53 11.05 15.09
CA PRO A 173 -26.17 10.71 15.54
C PRO A 173 -25.35 11.94 15.91
N LEU A 174 -25.68 13.13 15.39
CA LEU A 174 -25.02 14.38 15.75
C LEU A 174 -25.36 14.83 17.18
N GLU A 175 -26.52 14.45 17.73
CA GLU A 175 -26.88 14.68 19.13
C GLU A 175 -26.04 13.80 20.09
N HIS A 176 -25.42 12.72 19.57
CA HIS A 176 -24.45 11.90 20.31
C HIS A 176 -22.99 12.35 20.12
N ALA A 177 -22.69 13.14 19.09
CA ALA A 177 -21.33 13.45 18.65
C ALA A 177 -20.85 14.87 19.02
N GLU A 178 -21.51 15.57 19.96
CA GLU A 178 -21.25 16.99 20.28
C GLU A 178 -19.79 17.31 20.67
N HIS A 179 -18.93 16.33 20.94
CA HIS A 179 -17.52 16.55 21.29
C HIS A 179 -16.48 15.81 20.44
N GLY A 180 -16.80 15.40 19.20
CA GLY A 180 -15.95 14.40 18.52
C GLY A 180 -15.64 14.52 17.03
N ALA A 181 -15.75 15.67 16.36
CA ALA A 181 -15.01 15.99 15.12
C ALA A 181 -15.45 17.36 14.58
N ALA A 182 -14.65 18.41 14.85
CA ALA A 182 -14.74 19.62 14.05
C ALA A 182 -14.18 19.33 12.65
N ASN A 183 -14.97 19.66 11.64
CA ASN A 183 -14.54 19.66 10.24
C ASN A 183 -13.46 20.75 10.09
N PRO A 184 -12.27 20.49 9.53
CA PRO A 184 -11.21 21.51 9.46
C PRO A 184 -11.55 22.73 8.59
N ASP A 185 -12.63 22.66 7.80
CA ASP A 185 -13.03 23.72 6.87
C ASP A 185 -13.97 24.79 7.45
N GLU A 186 -14.37 24.71 8.72
CA GLU A 186 -15.27 25.71 9.32
C GLU A 186 -14.50 26.77 10.13
N GLY A 187 -14.15 27.86 9.45
CA GLY A 187 -13.83 29.15 10.07
C GLY A 187 -15.06 29.70 10.82
N GLY A 188 -14.87 30.12 12.06
CA GLY A 188 -15.94 30.24 13.06
C GLY A 188 -16.91 31.44 12.97
N SER A 189 -18.07 31.26 13.61
CA SER A 189 -18.79 32.13 14.58
C SER A 189 -20.15 31.44 14.81
N SER A 190 -20.76 31.31 16.00
CA SER A 190 -21.08 32.32 17.00
C SER A 190 -21.73 31.64 18.24
N SER A 191 -21.71 32.37 19.36
CA SER A 191 -22.24 32.02 20.69
C SER A 191 -23.77 32.06 20.81
N ARG A 192 -24.36 31.21 21.68
CA ARG A 192 -25.36 31.55 22.73
C ARG A 192 -25.79 30.30 23.51
N GLY A 193 -26.04 30.42 24.80
CA GLY A 193 -26.28 29.28 25.71
C GLY A 193 -27.60 29.30 26.49
N ALA A 194 -27.58 28.50 27.57
CA ALA A 194 -28.48 28.38 28.73
C ALA A 194 -29.62 27.33 28.68
N GLY A 195 -29.34 26.14 29.24
CA GLY A 195 -29.87 25.62 30.52
C GLY A 195 -31.31 25.09 30.62
N HIS A 196 -31.48 23.84 31.04
CA HIS A 196 -32.18 23.43 32.28
C HIS A 196 -32.09 21.91 32.53
N ASP A 197 -31.97 21.57 33.81
CA ASP A 197 -31.83 20.26 34.46
C ASP A 197 -33.19 19.85 35.05
N ILE A 198 -33.71 18.62 34.79
CA ILE A 198 -34.57 17.86 35.72
C ILE A 198 -34.57 16.35 35.36
N SER A 199 -34.33 15.48 36.34
CA SER A 199 -34.76 14.07 36.38
C SER A 199 -35.77 13.86 37.51
N PRO A 200 -36.68 12.86 37.44
CA PRO A 200 -36.54 11.72 38.38
C PRO A 200 -37.07 10.35 37.87
N GLN A 201 -36.76 9.34 38.70
CA GLN A 201 -36.89 7.87 38.62
C GLN A 201 -38.34 7.31 38.68
N SER A 202 -38.55 6.06 38.21
CA SER A 202 -39.00 4.92 39.04
C SER A 202 -39.18 3.59 38.28
N GLU A 203 -39.06 2.49 39.05
CA GLU A 203 -39.00 1.03 38.83
C GLU A 203 -40.20 0.34 38.15
N ASP A 204 -39.96 -0.80 37.45
CA ASP A 204 -40.46 -2.15 37.80
C ASP A 204 -40.08 -3.25 36.75
N SER A 205 -39.79 -4.46 37.23
CA SER A 205 -39.40 -5.69 36.48
C SER A 205 -40.56 -6.71 36.51
N PRO A 206 -40.69 -7.74 35.61
CA PRO A 206 -39.80 -8.91 35.65
C PRO A 206 -39.57 -9.71 34.33
N ALA A 207 -38.61 -10.64 34.46
CA ALA A 207 -38.02 -11.59 33.52
C ALA A 207 -38.92 -12.46 32.61
N GLY A 208 -38.41 -12.73 31.41
CA GLY A 208 -38.71 -13.87 30.55
C GLY A 208 -37.56 -14.09 29.55
N GLY A 209 -36.76 -15.14 29.75
CA GLY A 209 -35.47 -15.32 29.10
C GLY A 209 -35.52 -15.77 27.63
N VAL A 210 -34.68 -15.14 26.82
CA VAL A 210 -34.03 -15.72 25.64
C VAL A 210 -32.56 -15.32 25.74
N ALA A 211 -31.66 -16.30 25.77
CA ALA A 211 -30.23 -16.07 25.81
C ALA A 211 -29.76 -15.59 24.44
N THR A 212 -29.86 -14.28 24.20
CA THR A 212 -29.11 -13.59 23.16
C THR A 212 -27.74 -13.25 23.75
N LEU A 213 -26.66 -13.72 23.12
CA LEU A 213 -25.33 -13.13 23.33
C LEU A 213 -25.37 -11.72 22.71
N THR A 214 -26.02 -10.78 23.39
CA THR A 214 -25.83 -9.36 23.13
C THR A 214 -24.41 -9.04 23.55
N GLY A 215 -23.64 -8.51 22.59
CA GLY A 215 -22.25 -8.13 22.79
C GLY A 215 -22.07 -7.43 24.12
N THR A 216 -21.27 -8.03 24.99
CA THR A 216 -20.98 -7.51 26.31
C THR A 216 -20.44 -6.11 26.13
N ARG A 217 -21.21 -5.11 26.57
CA ARG A 217 -20.71 -3.76 26.86
C ARG A 217 -19.62 -3.91 27.92
N VAL A 218 -18.38 -4.04 27.48
CA VAL A 218 -17.23 -3.83 28.34
C VAL A 218 -17.08 -2.31 28.44
N SER A 219 -17.09 -1.77 29.66
CA SER A 219 -16.61 -0.41 29.91
C SER A 219 -15.25 -0.24 29.21
N THR A 220 -15.19 0.65 28.21
CA THR A 220 -14.12 0.77 27.22
C THR A 220 -13.00 1.73 27.64
N ASP A 221 -12.79 1.98 28.93
CA ASP A 221 -11.64 2.80 29.36
C ASP A 221 -10.39 1.93 29.47
N LEU A 222 -9.98 1.40 28.31
CA LEU A 222 -8.67 0.79 28.12
C LEU A 222 -7.59 1.84 28.39
N SER A 223 -6.49 1.41 28.98
CA SER A 223 -5.44 2.31 29.46
C SER A 223 -4.60 2.91 28.33
N VAL A 224 -4.27 2.10 27.32
CA VAL A 224 -3.40 2.47 26.20
C VAL A 224 -4.04 2.18 24.83
N VAL A 225 -4.83 1.11 24.69
CA VAL A 225 -5.49 0.79 23.41
C VAL A 225 -6.57 1.83 23.09
N GLY A 226 -6.51 2.37 21.87
CA GLY A 226 -7.44 3.41 21.42
C GLY A 226 -7.05 4.83 21.87
N LYS A 227 -5.88 5.00 22.52
CA LYS A 227 -5.32 6.30 22.87
C LYS A 227 -4.30 6.78 21.81
N ALA A 228 -4.02 8.09 21.81
CA ALA A 228 -3.12 8.75 20.85
C ALA A 228 -1.64 8.53 21.21
N GLU A 229 -1.23 7.27 21.29
CA GLU A 229 0.13 6.92 21.71
C GLU A 229 1.18 7.34 20.69
N ARG A 230 2.36 7.68 21.19
CA ARG A 230 3.52 7.99 20.36
C ARG A 230 3.88 6.76 19.51
N LYS A 231 3.95 6.93 18.20
CA LYS A 231 4.38 5.86 17.29
C LYS A 231 5.81 5.39 17.64
N VAL A 232 6.01 4.08 17.82
CA VAL A 232 7.22 3.50 18.43
C VAL A 232 8.52 3.78 17.66
N ASP A 233 8.42 4.10 16.37
CA ASP A 233 9.55 4.42 15.50
C ASP A 233 9.60 5.90 15.06
N ALA A 234 8.70 6.76 15.56
CA ALA A 234 8.55 8.13 15.07
C ALA A 234 9.85 8.94 15.22
N VAL A 235 10.54 8.78 16.37
CA VAL A 235 11.78 9.51 16.68
C VAL A 235 12.87 9.18 15.66
N LYS A 236 13.09 7.89 15.32
CA LYS A 236 14.12 7.51 14.35
C LYS A 236 13.81 8.06 12.96
N LEU A 237 12.54 8.05 12.56
CA LEU A 237 12.10 8.54 11.24
C LEU A 237 12.23 10.06 11.11
N VAL A 238 11.76 10.83 12.09
CA VAL A 238 11.77 12.30 12.03
C VAL A 238 13.17 12.91 12.20
N THR A 239 14.07 12.19 12.85
CA THR A 239 15.48 12.59 13.02
C THR A 239 16.38 12.09 11.91
N GLY A 240 15.83 11.39 10.90
CA GLY A 240 16.59 10.93 9.74
C GLY A 240 17.59 9.81 10.04
N LYS A 241 17.42 9.09 11.15
CA LYS A 241 18.29 7.95 11.48
C LYS A 241 18.15 6.83 10.43
N PRO A 242 19.19 5.99 10.25
CA PRO A 242 19.12 4.78 9.45
C PRO A 242 17.90 3.93 9.82
N ALA A 243 17.06 3.63 8.84
CA ALA A 243 15.82 2.87 9.07
C ALA A 243 15.41 1.99 7.88
N PHE A 244 15.82 2.34 6.66
CA PHE A 244 15.38 1.72 5.42
C PHE A 244 16.45 0.76 4.85
N VAL A 245 16.14 0.08 3.75
CA VAL A 245 17.06 -0.91 3.14
C VAL A 245 18.42 -0.31 2.83
N ASP A 246 18.44 0.83 2.12
CA ASP A 246 19.66 1.52 1.67
C ASP A 246 20.48 2.18 2.78
N ASP A 247 19.97 2.23 4.02
CA ASP A 247 20.64 2.93 5.11
C ASP A 247 21.69 2.05 5.82
N ILE A 248 22.45 1.27 5.05
CA ILE A 248 23.60 0.47 5.51
C ILE A 248 24.74 0.58 4.50
N GLU A 249 25.96 0.33 4.97
CA GLU A 249 27.14 0.22 4.12
C GLU A 249 27.84 -1.11 4.44
N LEU A 250 28.21 -1.86 3.40
CA LEU A 250 28.92 -3.12 3.51
C LEU A 250 30.23 -2.99 2.73
N ARG A 251 31.29 -3.59 3.28
CA ARG A 251 32.60 -3.60 2.64
C ARG A 251 32.49 -4.27 1.27
N ASP A 252 33.11 -3.66 0.27
CA ASP A 252 33.22 -4.21 -1.09
C ASP A 252 31.85 -4.48 -1.76
N MET A 253 30.78 -3.78 -1.34
CA MET A 253 29.44 -3.90 -1.91
C MET A 253 29.40 -3.45 -3.38
N LEU A 254 28.84 -4.31 -4.23
CA LEU A 254 28.64 -4.07 -5.65
C LEU A 254 27.27 -3.44 -5.93
N TYR A 255 27.20 -2.68 -7.01
CA TYR A 255 25.98 -2.09 -7.54
C TYR A 255 25.47 -2.93 -8.70
N GLY A 256 24.25 -3.45 -8.52
CA GLY A 256 23.56 -4.22 -9.52
C GLY A 256 22.65 -3.36 -10.41
N ARG A 257 22.55 -3.73 -11.69
CA ARG A 257 21.69 -3.09 -12.70
C ARG A 257 21.07 -4.11 -13.65
N LEU A 258 19.91 -3.76 -14.20
CA LEU A 258 19.16 -4.62 -15.12
C LEU A 258 19.16 -4.04 -16.53
N LEU A 259 19.52 -4.85 -17.52
CA LEU A 259 19.14 -4.59 -18.90
C LEU A 259 17.67 -5.01 -19.05
N THR A 260 16.83 -4.11 -19.55
CA THR A 260 15.41 -4.39 -19.77
C THR A 260 15.06 -4.34 -21.26
N SER A 261 14.05 -5.11 -21.65
CA SER A 261 13.60 -5.21 -23.04
C SER A 261 13.09 -3.85 -23.53
N PRO A 262 13.57 -3.38 -24.70
CA PRO A 262 12.97 -2.22 -25.38
C PRO A 262 11.72 -2.61 -26.19
N HIS A 263 11.40 -3.91 -26.30
CA HIS A 263 10.32 -4.44 -27.12
C HIS A 263 9.18 -4.98 -26.26
N ALA A 264 7.94 -4.74 -26.72
CA ALA A 264 6.76 -5.28 -26.07
C ALA A 264 6.64 -6.80 -26.22
N HIS A 265 7.18 -7.38 -27.30
CA HIS A 265 7.19 -8.82 -27.52
C HIS A 265 8.37 -9.19 -28.41
N ALA A 266 9.29 -10.02 -27.92
CA ALA A 266 10.40 -10.51 -28.73
C ALA A 266 10.97 -11.83 -28.18
N VAL A 267 11.65 -12.56 -29.06
CA VAL A 267 12.53 -13.67 -28.69
C VAL A 267 13.98 -13.21 -28.87
N ILE A 268 14.80 -13.39 -27.84
CA ILE A 268 16.24 -13.18 -27.91
C ILE A 268 16.83 -14.38 -28.67
N ARG A 269 17.31 -14.14 -29.90
CA ARG A 269 17.99 -15.16 -30.71
C ARG A 269 19.38 -15.43 -30.17
N ASP A 270 20.09 -14.36 -29.84
CA ASP A 270 21.40 -14.40 -29.22
C ASP A 270 21.64 -13.18 -28.32
N ILE A 271 22.53 -13.37 -27.36
CA ILE A 271 23.00 -12.33 -26.45
C ILE A 271 24.50 -12.50 -26.21
N ASP A 272 25.24 -11.44 -26.49
CA ASP A 272 26.69 -11.34 -26.28
C ASP A 272 26.98 -10.27 -25.21
N ALA A 273 27.50 -10.74 -24.08
CA ALA A 273 27.91 -9.92 -22.95
C ALA A 273 29.44 -9.91 -22.75
N SER A 274 30.23 -10.35 -23.73
CA SER A 274 31.68 -10.49 -23.62
C SER A 274 32.38 -9.16 -23.32
N GLU A 275 32.03 -8.08 -24.02
CA GLU A 275 32.58 -6.74 -23.78
C GLU A 275 32.19 -6.20 -22.40
N ALA A 276 30.94 -6.42 -21.98
CA ALA A 276 30.46 -6.02 -20.66
C ALA A 276 31.22 -6.75 -19.53
N ARG A 277 31.48 -8.05 -19.70
CA ARG A 277 32.25 -8.86 -18.74
C ARG A 277 33.73 -8.47 -18.68
N ALA A 278 34.29 -7.99 -19.78
CA ALA A 278 35.68 -7.55 -19.86
C ALA A 278 35.92 -6.13 -19.31
N LEU A 279 34.86 -5.35 -19.06
CA LEU A 279 34.96 -3.98 -18.56
C LEU A 279 35.55 -3.97 -17.13
N PRO A 280 36.64 -3.21 -16.87
CA PRO A 280 37.21 -3.11 -15.53
C PRO A 280 36.18 -2.63 -14.49
N GLY A 281 36.17 -3.28 -13.33
CA GLY A 281 35.22 -3.03 -12.24
C GLY A 281 33.88 -3.78 -12.37
N VAL A 282 33.65 -4.52 -13.46
CA VAL A 282 32.52 -5.47 -13.57
C VAL A 282 32.92 -6.81 -12.97
N HIS A 283 32.05 -7.35 -12.11
CA HIS A 283 32.27 -8.62 -11.42
C HIS A 283 31.36 -9.75 -11.93
N ALA A 284 30.17 -9.43 -12.41
CA ALA A 284 29.29 -10.41 -13.04
C ALA A 284 28.39 -9.76 -14.09
N VAL A 285 28.10 -10.53 -15.15
CA VAL A 285 27.01 -10.26 -16.09
C VAL A 285 26.26 -11.57 -16.30
N LEU A 286 25.02 -11.63 -15.82
CA LEU A 286 24.13 -12.77 -15.93
C LEU A 286 23.10 -12.53 -17.04
N THR A 287 22.91 -13.54 -17.87
CA THR A 287 21.88 -13.63 -18.92
C THR A 287 21.02 -14.87 -18.67
N TYR A 288 20.01 -15.12 -19.49
CA TYR A 288 19.23 -16.37 -19.43
C TYR A 288 20.11 -17.63 -19.60
N LYS A 289 21.32 -17.51 -20.16
CA LYS A 289 22.28 -18.61 -20.33
C LYS A 289 23.01 -18.98 -19.04
N ASP A 290 23.02 -18.09 -18.05
CA ASP A 290 23.82 -18.21 -16.82
C ASP A 290 22.97 -18.60 -15.59
N VAL A 291 21.64 -18.64 -15.72
CA VAL A 291 20.71 -18.89 -14.61
C VAL A 291 19.74 -20.03 -14.94
N PRO A 292 19.27 -20.81 -13.94
CA PRO A 292 18.23 -21.81 -14.16
C PRO A 292 16.93 -21.17 -14.67
N ARG A 293 16.35 -21.75 -15.72
CA ARG A 293 15.04 -21.34 -16.25
C ARG A 293 13.92 -22.01 -15.44
N ILE A 294 13.69 -21.53 -14.22
CA ILE A 294 12.68 -22.06 -13.30
C ILE A 294 11.43 -21.17 -13.35
N PRO A 295 10.25 -21.71 -13.71
CA PRO A 295 8.99 -20.95 -13.68
C PRO A 295 8.55 -20.72 -12.24
N TYR A 296 8.28 -19.46 -11.91
CA TYR A 296 7.79 -19.06 -10.59
C TYR A 296 6.74 -17.95 -10.70
N THR A 297 6.10 -17.65 -9.58
CA THR A 297 5.22 -16.49 -9.46
C THR A 297 5.84 -15.45 -8.55
N THR A 298 5.64 -14.19 -8.88
CA THR A 298 6.10 -13.06 -8.06
C THR A 298 5.10 -12.68 -6.97
N ALA A 299 3.87 -13.22 -7.02
CA ALA A 299 2.83 -13.01 -6.03
C ALA A 299 3.20 -13.56 -4.64
N GLY A 300 3.40 -12.68 -3.66
CA GLY A 300 3.56 -13.04 -2.26
C GLY A 300 2.26 -13.47 -1.60
N GLN A 301 1.79 -14.68 -1.91
CA GLN A 301 0.55 -15.27 -1.38
C GLN A 301 0.82 -16.50 -0.53
N SER A 302 -0.03 -16.78 0.46
CA SER A 302 0.01 -18.03 1.23
C SER A 302 -0.07 -19.28 0.36
N TRP A 303 0.60 -20.36 0.81
CA TRP A 303 0.60 -21.65 0.12
C TRP A 303 -0.74 -22.40 0.28
N PRO A 304 -1.17 -23.21 -0.70
CA PRO A 304 -0.73 -23.17 -2.10
C PRO A 304 -1.10 -21.82 -2.74
N GLU A 305 -0.14 -21.20 -3.42
CA GLU A 305 -0.39 -20.00 -4.21
C GLU A 305 -1.29 -20.30 -5.42
N PRO A 306 -2.36 -19.53 -5.64
CA PRO A 306 -3.34 -19.85 -6.68
C PRO A 306 -2.91 -19.42 -8.10
N GLY A 307 -1.96 -18.50 -8.23
CA GLY A 307 -1.60 -17.89 -9.51
C GLY A 307 -0.76 -18.78 -10.44
N PRO A 308 -0.70 -18.44 -11.74
CA PRO A 308 0.27 -19.00 -12.68
C PRO A 308 1.72 -18.87 -12.23
N HIS A 309 2.51 -19.89 -12.57
CA HIS A 309 3.97 -19.86 -12.51
C HIS A 309 4.48 -19.70 -13.94
N ASP A 310 4.68 -18.46 -14.33
CA ASP A 310 4.89 -18.05 -15.73
C ASP A 310 6.01 -17.01 -15.88
N GLN A 311 6.66 -16.63 -14.78
CA GLN A 311 7.80 -15.73 -14.76
C GLN A 311 9.11 -16.50 -14.53
N TYR A 312 10.20 -15.94 -15.05
CA TYR A 312 11.57 -16.46 -14.93
C TYR A 312 12.51 -15.33 -14.48
N SER A 313 13.62 -15.67 -13.82
CA SER A 313 14.58 -14.65 -13.35
C SER A 313 15.12 -13.83 -14.52
N LEU A 314 15.61 -14.52 -15.56
CA LEU A 314 15.98 -14.00 -16.86
C LEU A 314 15.47 -15.00 -17.90
N ASP A 315 14.79 -14.53 -18.95
CA ASP A 315 14.22 -15.39 -19.99
C ASP A 315 14.73 -14.97 -21.38
N TYR A 316 14.64 -15.88 -22.34
CA TYR A 316 14.90 -15.58 -23.75
C TYR A 316 13.64 -15.11 -24.50
N ILE A 317 12.46 -15.20 -23.87
CA ILE A 317 11.22 -14.59 -24.36
C ILE A 317 10.94 -13.37 -23.50
N VAL A 318 10.90 -12.18 -24.11
CA VAL A 318 10.56 -10.93 -23.42
C VAL A 318 9.17 -10.48 -23.82
N ARG A 319 8.34 -10.17 -22.82
CA ARG A 319 6.87 -10.08 -22.97
C ARG A 319 6.30 -8.68 -22.75
N PHE A 320 7.11 -7.70 -22.37
CA PHE A 320 6.72 -6.29 -22.31
C PHE A 320 7.95 -5.37 -22.34
N VAL A 321 7.73 -4.07 -22.60
CA VAL A 321 8.81 -3.06 -22.49
C VAL A 321 9.15 -2.87 -21.02
N GLY A 322 10.35 -3.25 -20.61
CA GLY A 322 10.75 -3.34 -19.19
C GLY A 322 11.03 -4.76 -18.69
N ASP A 323 10.76 -5.79 -19.50
CA ASP A 323 11.03 -7.18 -19.09
C ASP A 323 12.52 -7.46 -18.94
N ARG A 324 12.91 -8.41 -18.09
CA ARG A 324 14.31 -8.60 -17.68
C ARG A 324 15.11 -9.35 -18.75
N VAL A 325 16.22 -8.77 -19.21
CA VAL A 325 17.08 -9.33 -20.27
C VAL A 325 18.40 -9.85 -19.71
N ALA A 326 19.07 -9.04 -18.89
CA ALA A 326 20.34 -9.37 -18.26
C ALA A 326 20.53 -8.57 -16.96
N ALA A 327 21.43 -9.03 -16.10
CA ALA A 327 21.79 -8.37 -14.85
C ALA A 327 23.31 -8.20 -14.75
N VAL A 328 23.76 -7.05 -14.27
CA VAL A 328 25.17 -6.72 -14.06
C VAL A 328 25.42 -6.46 -12.58
N ALA A 329 26.59 -6.82 -12.06
CA ALA A 329 27.13 -6.31 -10.79
C ALA A 329 28.52 -5.68 -11.02
N ALA A 330 28.72 -4.45 -10.56
CA ALA A 330 29.97 -3.71 -10.71
C ALA A 330 30.33 -2.88 -9.46
N GLU A 331 31.57 -2.39 -9.38
CA GLU A 331 32.08 -1.62 -8.23
C GLU A 331 31.36 -0.29 -8.00
N THR A 332 30.83 0.33 -9.07
CA THR A 332 30.02 1.55 -8.99
C THR A 332 28.78 1.45 -9.86
N ALA A 333 27.78 2.29 -9.56
CA ALA A 333 26.56 2.38 -10.38
C ALA A 333 26.88 2.80 -11.83
N GLU A 334 27.85 3.70 -12.03
CA GLU A 334 28.25 4.22 -13.34
C GLU A 334 28.90 3.12 -14.20
N ILE A 335 29.74 2.27 -13.61
CA ILE A 335 30.34 1.11 -14.29
C ILE A 335 29.25 0.10 -14.66
N ALA A 336 28.29 -0.16 -13.75
CA ALA A 336 27.17 -1.04 -14.04
C ALA A 336 26.34 -0.54 -15.23
N GLU A 337 26.01 0.76 -15.27
CA GLU A 337 25.31 1.40 -16.39
C GLU A 337 26.12 1.35 -17.69
N GLN A 338 27.44 1.51 -17.62
CA GLN A 338 28.32 1.39 -18.78
C GLN A 338 28.33 -0.04 -19.32
N ALA A 339 28.41 -1.04 -18.44
CA ALA A 339 28.37 -2.44 -18.83
C ALA A 339 27.06 -2.81 -19.54
N LEU A 340 25.91 -2.30 -19.08
CA LEU A 340 24.63 -2.52 -19.76
C LEU A 340 24.67 -2.10 -21.24
N ARG A 341 25.34 -0.99 -21.56
CA ARG A 341 25.48 -0.48 -22.95
C ARG A 341 26.39 -1.33 -23.83
N LEU A 342 27.21 -2.19 -23.25
CA LEU A 342 28.11 -3.10 -23.96
C LEU A 342 27.49 -4.47 -24.24
N ILE A 343 26.31 -4.77 -23.67
CA ILE A 343 25.57 -6.00 -23.95
C ILE A 343 24.86 -5.87 -25.29
N LYS A 344 25.18 -6.77 -26.22
CA LYS A 344 24.56 -6.84 -27.54
C LYS A 344 23.50 -7.92 -27.55
N VAL A 345 22.28 -7.57 -27.94
CA VAL A 345 21.14 -8.50 -27.95
C VAL A 345 20.52 -8.51 -29.33
N ASP A 346 20.41 -9.70 -29.92
CA ASP A 346 19.71 -9.93 -31.19
C ASP A 346 18.26 -10.35 -30.90
N TYR A 347 17.32 -9.49 -31.27
CA TYR A 347 15.89 -9.71 -31.05
C TYR A 347 15.17 -10.09 -32.34
N GLU A 348 14.42 -11.18 -32.28
CA GLU A 348 13.28 -11.42 -33.16
C GLU A 348 12.05 -10.72 -32.58
N VAL A 349 11.73 -9.53 -33.08
CA VAL A 349 10.55 -8.78 -32.63
C VAL A 349 9.28 -9.46 -33.15
N LEU A 350 8.36 -9.76 -32.23
CA LEU A 350 7.09 -10.42 -32.50
C LEU A 350 5.91 -9.43 -32.46
N PRO A 351 4.76 -9.77 -33.07
CA PRO A 351 3.55 -8.96 -32.92
C PRO A 351 3.14 -8.86 -31.45
N ALA A 352 2.86 -7.63 -31.00
CA ALA A 352 2.45 -7.35 -29.63
C ALA A 352 0.92 -7.24 -29.52
N LEU A 353 0.37 -7.89 -28.50
CA LEU A 353 -1.04 -7.82 -28.10
C LEU A 353 -1.20 -6.76 -27.00
N LEU A 354 -1.73 -5.58 -27.33
CA LEU A 354 -1.87 -4.46 -26.38
C LEU A 354 -3.31 -4.14 -25.97
N ASP A 355 -4.29 -4.70 -26.67
CA ASP A 355 -5.72 -4.53 -26.36
C ASP A 355 -6.27 -5.84 -25.77
N PRO A 356 -6.65 -5.86 -24.48
CA PRO A 356 -7.14 -7.08 -23.83
C PRO A 356 -8.39 -7.64 -24.52
N ARG A 357 -9.19 -6.81 -25.21
CA ARG A 357 -10.39 -7.25 -25.94
C ARG A 357 -10.08 -8.20 -27.09
N LYS A 358 -8.82 -8.24 -27.55
CA LYS A 358 -8.37 -9.08 -28.67
C LYS A 358 -7.59 -10.31 -28.20
N ALA A 359 -7.37 -10.46 -26.89
CA ALA A 359 -6.45 -11.46 -26.36
C ALA A 359 -6.87 -12.91 -26.62
N MET A 360 -8.19 -13.15 -26.60
CA MET A 360 -8.79 -14.46 -26.80
C MET A 360 -9.10 -14.78 -28.27
N ASN A 361 -8.77 -13.89 -29.21
CA ASN A 361 -9.00 -14.15 -30.63
C ASN A 361 -8.15 -15.36 -31.08
N PRO A 362 -8.66 -16.23 -31.98
CA PRO A 362 -7.92 -17.40 -32.45
C PRO A 362 -6.54 -17.09 -33.06
N ASP A 363 -6.41 -15.92 -33.69
CA ASP A 363 -5.17 -15.46 -34.35
C ASP A 363 -4.31 -14.54 -33.45
N ALA A 364 -4.67 -14.37 -32.17
CA ALA A 364 -3.89 -13.54 -31.25
C ALA A 364 -2.50 -14.16 -31.00
N PRO A 365 -1.43 -13.35 -30.92
CA PRO A 365 -0.12 -13.84 -30.51
C PRO A 365 -0.21 -14.51 -29.14
N ARG A 366 0.36 -15.71 -29.02
CA ARG A 366 0.43 -16.44 -27.74
C ARG A 366 1.53 -15.84 -26.88
N ILE A 367 1.19 -15.37 -25.68
CA ILE A 367 2.14 -14.72 -24.75
C ILE A 367 3.01 -15.74 -24.01
N HIS A 368 2.42 -16.91 -23.70
CA HIS A 368 3.11 -18.04 -23.06
C HIS A 368 3.05 -19.27 -23.96
N PRO A 369 3.90 -19.34 -25.02
CA PRO A 369 3.97 -20.50 -25.89
C PRO A 369 4.73 -21.69 -25.28
N GLU A 370 5.56 -21.44 -24.27
CA GLU A 370 6.40 -22.43 -23.59
C GLU A 370 5.60 -23.46 -22.78
N ALA A 371 6.18 -24.63 -22.53
CA ALA A 371 5.52 -25.74 -21.82
C ALA A 371 5.85 -25.77 -20.32
N GLU A 372 6.91 -25.10 -19.92
CA GLU A 372 7.40 -25.07 -18.53
C GLU A 372 6.50 -24.23 -17.62
N SER A 373 5.86 -23.19 -18.16
CA SER A 373 4.88 -22.39 -17.43
C SER A 373 3.64 -23.21 -17.11
N TYR A 374 3.15 -23.13 -15.88
CA TYR A 374 2.03 -23.96 -15.40
C TYR A 374 1.04 -23.16 -14.55
N ARG A 375 -0.14 -23.76 -14.27
CA ARG A 375 -1.30 -23.11 -13.64
C ARG A 375 -1.92 -21.96 -14.45
N ILE A 376 -1.55 -21.80 -15.71
CA ILE A 376 -2.29 -20.96 -16.66
C ILE A 376 -3.61 -21.65 -17.02
N HIS A 377 -4.73 -20.93 -16.95
CA HIS A 377 -6.05 -21.51 -17.27
C HIS A 377 -6.15 -22.00 -18.72
N ASP A 378 -5.82 -21.15 -19.70
CA ASP A 378 -5.76 -21.52 -21.11
C ASP A 378 -4.74 -20.64 -21.86
N ALA A 379 -3.50 -21.13 -21.95
CA ALA A 379 -2.40 -20.44 -22.64
C ALA A 379 -2.61 -20.35 -24.16
N SER A 380 -3.48 -21.18 -24.76
CA SER A 380 -3.77 -21.14 -26.19
C SER A 380 -4.65 -19.94 -26.57
N ARG A 381 -5.44 -19.44 -25.62
CA ARG A 381 -6.31 -18.27 -25.76
C ARG A 381 -5.87 -17.07 -24.90
N ASN A 382 -4.65 -17.09 -24.37
CA ASN A 382 -4.12 -16.05 -23.48
C ASN A 382 -4.98 -15.81 -22.23
N ILE A 383 -5.64 -16.83 -21.69
CA ILE A 383 -6.45 -16.71 -20.46
C ILE A 383 -5.61 -17.17 -19.27
N ALA A 384 -5.26 -16.23 -18.40
CA ALA A 384 -4.54 -16.48 -17.16
C ALA A 384 -5.42 -17.18 -16.12
N ALA A 385 -6.65 -16.67 -15.97
CA ALA A 385 -7.65 -17.19 -15.04
C ALA A 385 -9.06 -16.94 -15.58
N HIS A 386 -9.99 -17.84 -15.24
CA HIS A 386 -11.42 -17.71 -15.49
C HIS A 386 -12.16 -17.94 -14.17
N LEU A 387 -13.15 -17.10 -13.87
CA LEU A 387 -13.98 -17.20 -12.67
C LEU A 387 -15.45 -17.15 -13.07
N HIS A 388 -16.25 -18.04 -12.48
CA HIS A 388 -17.69 -18.07 -12.66
C HIS A 388 -18.36 -18.44 -11.33
N ALA A 389 -19.41 -17.71 -10.98
CA ALA A 389 -20.31 -18.06 -9.90
C ALA A 389 -21.74 -17.61 -10.24
N GLU A 390 -22.71 -18.47 -9.94
CA GLU A 390 -24.13 -18.18 -10.10
C GLU A 390 -24.90 -18.61 -8.85
N ILE A 391 -25.73 -17.70 -8.34
CA ILE A 391 -26.64 -17.90 -7.21
C ILE A 391 -28.06 -17.69 -7.74
N GLY A 392 -28.97 -18.61 -7.46
CA GLY A 392 -30.35 -18.53 -7.96
C GLY A 392 -30.47 -18.73 -9.47
N ASP A 393 -31.43 -18.04 -10.10
CA ASP A 393 -31.66 -18.06 -11.56
C ASP A 393 -31.71 -16.61 -12.07
N VAL A 394 -30.58 -16.12 -12.58
CA VAL A 394 -30.44 -14.71 -12.97
C VAL A 394 -31.24 -14.37 -14.23
N GLU A 395 -31.44 -15.30 -15.15
CA GLU A 395 -32.24 -15.08 -16.35
C GLU A 395 -33.72 -14.92 -16.00
N ARG A 396 -34.23 -15.77 -15.10
CA ARG A 396 -35.57 -15.59 -14.52
C ARG A 396 -35.69 -14.26 -13.79
N GLY A 397 -34.71 -13.91 -12.96
CA GLY A 397 -34.70 -12.64 -12.24
C GLY A 397 -34.77 -11.42 -13.17
N PHE A 398 -34.07 -11.44 -14.31
CA PHE A 398 -34.21 -10.38 -15.33
C PHE A 398 -35.58 -10.37 -16.01
N ALA A 399 -36.15 -11.54 -16.31
CA ALA A 399 -37.46 -11.63 -16.95
C ALA A 399 -38.60 -11.14 -16.03
N GLU A 400 -38.46 -11.30 -14.72
CA GLU A 400 -39.42 -10.85 -13.70
C GLU A 400 -39.24 -9.38 -13.30
N SER A 401 -38.18 -8.72 -13.75
CA SER A 401 -37.88 -7.32 -13.38
C SER A 401 -38.77 -6.34 -14.13
N ASP A 402 -39.25 -5.31 -13.45
CA ASP A 402 -39.97 -4.20 -14.08
C ASP A 402 -39.05 -3.31 -14.93
N LEU A 403 -37.78 -3.19 -14.53
CA LEU A 403 -36.74 -2.45 -15.22
C LEU A 403 -35.43 -3.24 -15.16
N VAL A 404 -34.75 -3.35 -16.30
CA VAL A 404 -33.39 -3.89 -16.38
C VAL A 404 -32.47 -2.78 -16.87
N VAL A 405 -31.41 -2.51 -16.11
CA VAL A 405 -30.42 -1.48 -16.43
C VAL A 405 -29.09 -2.13 -16.71
N GLU A 406 -28.41 -1.68 -17.77
CA GLU A 406 -27.10 -2.16 -18.19
C GLU A 406 -26.10 -0.99 -18.27
N GLY A 407 -24.85 -1.24 -17.89
CA GLY A 407 -23.78 -0.24 -17.94
C GLY A 407 -22.39 -0.86 -18.12
N GLU A 408 -21.51 -0.18 -18.85
CA GLU A 408 -20.09 -0.55 -18.99
C GLU A 408 -19.21 0.51 -18.33
N TYR A 409 -18.33 0.06 -17.43
CA TYR A 409 -17.45 0.91 -16.65
C TYR A 409 -16.00 0.47 -16.86
N ILE A 410 -15.11 1.43 -17.09
CA ILE A 410 -13.71 1.16 -17.36
C ILE A 410 -12.87 1.79 -16.26
N VAL A 411 -12.02 0.99 -15.64
CA VAL A 411 -11.03 1.46 -14.66
C VAL A 411 -9.63 1.31 -15.24
N PRO A 412 -8.81 2.38 -15.22
CA PRO A 412 -7.49 2.37 -15.85
C PRO A 412 -6.46 1.64 -15.00
N GLN A 413 -5.29 1.43 -15.59
CA GLN A 413 -4.11 0.94 -14.89
C GLN A 413 -3.53 2.09 -14.03
N VAL A 414 -3.32 1.85 -12.73
CA VAL A 414 -2.89 2.90 -11.79
C VAL A 414 -1.69 2.42 -10.97
N GLN A 415 -0.66 3.25 -10.86
CA GLN A 415 0.57 2.96 -10.13
C GLN A 415 0.52 3.36 -8.63
N GLN A 416 1.07 2.52 -7.77
CA GLN A 416 1.01 2.60 -6.31
C GLN A 416 1.83 3.79 -5.80
N THR A 417 2.95 4.05 -6.48
CA THR A 417 3.87 5.17 -6.25
C THR A 417 4.36 5.32 -4.80
N PRO A 418 4.90 4.26 -4.16
CA PRO A 418 5.64 4.44 -2.92
C PRO A 418 6.85 5.36 -3.15
N ILE A 419 7.18 6.21 -2.15
CA ILE A 419 8.29 7.16 -2.32
C ILE A 419 9.63 6.43 -2.30
N GLU A 420 9.77 5.37 -1.51
CA GLU A 420 10.88 4.42 -1.61
C GLU A 420 10.61 3.41 -2.73
N ASN A 421 11.49 3.37 -3.72
CA ASN A 421 11.45 2.39 -4.82
C ASN A 421 11.72 0.97 -4.30
N HIS A 422 11.55 -0.05 -5.15
CA HIS A 422 12.04 -1.39 -4.81
C HIS A 422 13.56 -1.38 -4.71
N ILE A 423 14.05 -1.93 -3.60
CA ILE A 423 15.48 -2.03 -3.30
C ILE A 423 15.74 -3.29 -2.48
N VAL A 424 16.84 -3.96 -2.82
CA VAL A 424 17.32 -5.17 -2.17
C VAL A 424 18.84 -5.08 -2.01
N ILE A 425 19.32 -5.50 -0.84
CA ILE A 425 20.74 -5.76 -0.59
C ILE A 425 20.85 -7.23 -0.18
N THR A 426 21.73 -7.98 -0.83
CA THR A 426 22.04 -9.38 -0.47
C THR A 426 23.52 -9.54 -0.11
N TYR A 427 23.81 -10.44 0.83
CA TYR A 427 25.18 -10.75 1.29
C TYR A 427 25.20 -12.09 2.03
N TRP A 428 26.39 -12.66 2.22
CA TRP A 428 26.59 -13.84 3.08
C TRP A 428 26.83 -13.41 4.53
N ASP A 429 26.14 -14.05 5.49
CA ASP A 429 26.43 -13.91 6.92
C ASP A 429 27.60 -14.81 7.36
N GLU A 430 27.93 -14.75 8.64
CA GLU A 430 29.03 -15.51 9.27
C GLU A 430 28.87 -17.04 9.20
N ASP A 431 27.66 -17.54 8.92
CA ASP A 431 27.33 -18.97 8.81
C ASP A 431 27.14 -19.40 7.34
N ASP A 432 27.64 -18.60 6.39
CA ASP A 432 27.46 -18.79 4.94
C ASP A 432 25.96 -18.90 4.55
N ARG A 433 25.09 -18.12 5.17
CA ARG A 433 23.68 -18.02 4.78
C ARG A 433 23.46 -16.73 4.01
N LEU A 434 22.63 -16.81 2.98
CA LEU A 434 22.29 -15.65 2.18
C LEU A 434 21.30 -14.78 2.95
N VAL A 435 21.74 -13.60 3.36
CA VAL A 435 20.89 -12.57 3.91
C VAL A 435 20.30 -11.75 2.77
N VAL A 436 18.98 -11.60 2.77
CA VAL A 436 18.21 -10.78 1.83
C VAL A 436 17.56 -9.65 2.62
N ARG A 437 18.19 -8.49 2.61
CA ARG A 437 17.64 -7.26 3.17
C ARG A 437 16.81 -6.56 2.09
N THR A 438 15.49 -6.65 2.19
CA THR A 438 14.58 -6.17 1.14
C THR A 438 13.46 -5.30 1.69
N SER A 439 13.01 -4.36 0.86
CA SER A 439 11.83 -3.56 1.08
C SER A 439 10.58 -4.35 0.63
N THR A 440 10.11 -5.27 1.48
CA THR A 440 9.03 -6.23 1.16
C THR A 440 7.88 -6.23 2.17
N GLN A 441 6.65 -6.46 1.73
CA GLN A 441 5.49 -6.71 2.58
C GLN A 441 5.44 -8.14 3.13
N VAL A 442 6.22 -9.06 2.56
CA VAL A 442 5.99 -10.51 2.66
C VAL A 442 7.30 -11.31 2.82
N PRO A 443 8.11 -11.04 3.86
CA PRO A 443 9.45 -11.59 4.02
C PRO A 443 9.51 -13.13 4.01
N TYR A 444 8.52 -13.80 4.61
CA TYR A 444 8.45 -15.26 4.60
C TYR A 444 8.12 -15.81 3.21
N HIS A 445 7.30 -15.11 2.42
CA HIS A 445 7.01 -15.49 1.05
C HIS A 445 8.20 -15.21 0.13
N VAL A 446 8.96 -14.12 0.34
CA VAL A 446 10.25 -13.89 -0.35
C VAL A 446 11.15 -15.12 -0.18
N ARG A 447 11.40 -15.56 1.06
CA ARG A 447 12.24 -16.73 1.34
C ARG A 447 11.76 -17.98 0.61
N ARG A 448 10.45 -18.25 0.66
CA ARG A 448 9.83 -19.42 -0.01
C ARG A 448 9.98 -19.35 -1.52
N ILE A 449 9.69 -18.19 -2.11
CA ILE A 449 9.63 -17.99 -3.57
C ILE A 449 11.03 -18.05 -4.19
N ILE A 450 12.03 -17.38 -3.59
CA ILE A 450 13.37 -17.32 -4.19
C ILE A 450 14.17 -18.61 -3.97
N ALA A 451 13.92 -19.36 -2.89
CA ALA A 451 14.67 -20.58 -2.55
C ALA A 451 14.87 -21.56 -3.72
N PRO A 452 13.79 -22.03 -4.42
CA PRO A 452 13.96 -22.90 -5.57
C PRO A 452 14.65 -22.20 -6.75
N VAL A 453 14.37 -20.91 -6.97
CA VAL A 453 14.87 -20.12 -8.11
C VAL A 453 16.40 -19.93 -8.04
N ILE A 454 16.93 -19.72 -6.84
CA ILE A 454 18.37 -19.52 -6.61
C ILE A 454 19.11 -20.80 -6.21
N GLY A 455 18.41 -21.94 -6.11
CA GLY A 455 19.00 -23.23 -5.79
C GLY A 455 19.49 -23.39 -4.34
N LEU A 456 18.94 -22.63 -3.39
CA LEU A 456 19.30 -22.72 -1.97
C LEU A 456 18.15 -23.26 -1.13
N PRO A 457 18.41 -24.14 -0.14
CA PRO A 457 17.37 -24.57 0.78
C PRO A 457 16.94 -23.39 1.68
N PRO A 458 15.65 -23.27 2.07
CA PRO A 458 15.16 -22.14 2.88
C PRO A 458 15.97 -21.85 4.15
N ARG A 459 16.55 -22.88 4.80
CA ARG A 459 17.40 -22.72 6.00
C ARG A 459 18.68 -21.88 5.75
N ARG A 460 19.17 -21.84 4.51
CA ARG A 460 20.33 -21.03 4.10
C ARG A 460 19.95 -19.61 3.65
N ILE A 461 18.69 -19.21 3.84
CA ILE A 461 18.19 -17.90 3.44
C ILE A 461 17.57 -17.24 4.66
N ARG A 462 18.01 -16.01 4.96
CA ARG A 462 17.41 -15.13 5.96
C ARG A 462 16.89 -13.89 5.25
N VAL A 463 15.61 -13.57 5.42
CA VAL A 463 15.03 -12.33 4.90
C VAL A 463 14.83 -11.36 6.05
N VAL A 464 15.41 -10.17 5.89
CA VAL A 464 15.35 -9.09 6.88
C VAL A 464 14.57 -7.93 6.29
N LYS A 465 13.43 -7.59 6.92
CA LYS A 465 12.64 -6.41 6.58
C LYS A 465 13.00 -5.25 7.52
N PRO A 466 13.78 -4.24 7.08
CA PRO A 466 13.84 -2.95 7.76
C PRO A 466 12.56 -2.13 7.50
N ARG A 467 12.51 -0.86 7.92
CA ARG A 467 11.36 -0.01 7.59
C ARG A 467 11.21 0.12 6.07
N ILE A 468 9.96 0.30 5.64
CA ILE A 468 9.57 0.39 4.23
C ILE A 468 8.95 1.76 4.01
N GLY A 469 9.38 2.48 2.98
CA GLY A 469 8.87 3.79 2.57
C GLY A 469 7.55 3.72 1.80
N GLY A 470 6.63 2.89 2.28
CA GLY A 470 5.34 2.59 1.64
C GLY A 470 5.40 1.38 0.71
N GLY A 471 4.31 0.61 0.67
CA GLY A 471 4.15 -0.55 -0.23
C GLY A 471 2.81 -0.55 -0.96
N PHE A 472 1.71 -0.27 -0.26
CA PHE A 472 0.37 -0.16 -0.86
C PHE A 472 -0.07 -1.36 -1.71
N GLY A 473 0.55 -2.53 -1.51
CA GLY A 473 0.33 -3.75 -2.29
C GLY A 473 1.50 -4.08 -3.22
N VAL A 474 2.21 -3.11 -3.81
CA VAL A 474 3.25 -3.42 -4.83
C VAL A 474 4.39 -4.24 -4.26
N LYS A 475 4.73 -4.04 -2.98
CA LYS A 475 5.80 -4.76 -2.28
C LYS A 475 5.34 -6.12 -1.72
N GLN A 476 4.13 -6.56 -2.05
CA GLN A 476 3.74 -7.97 -1.95
C GLN A 476 4.41 -8.81 -3.04
N GLU A 477 4.98 -8.16 -4.06
CA GLU A 477 5.66 -8.81 -5.17
C GLU A 477 7.14 -9.02 -4.89
N VAL A 478 7.68 -10.15 -5.36
CA VAL A 478 9.11 -10.49 -5.29
C VAL A 478 9.76 -10.10 -6.63
N LEU A 479 10.35 -8.91 -6.71
CA LEU A 479 10.74 -8.29 -7.98
C LEU A 479 12.24 -8.15 -8.21
N LEU A 480 13.05 -8.10 -7.16
CA LEU A 480 14.49 -7.87 -7.28
C LEU A 480 15.31 -8.89 -6.50
N GLU A 481 14.67 -9.59 -5.56
CA GLU A 481 15.28 -10.46 -4.59
C GLU A 481 15.98 -11.64 -5.27
N ASP A 482 15.37 -12.22 -6.30
CA ASP A 482 15.94 -13.34 -7.06
C ASP A 482 17.21 -12.91 -7.81
N ILE A 483 17.17 -11.80 -8.55
CA ILE A 483 18.33 -11.32 -9.30
C ILE A 483 19.46 -10.88 -8.38
N CYS A 484 19.14 -10.13 -7.31
CA CYS A 484 20.14 -9.65 -6.38
C CYS A 484 20.87 -10.82 -5.71
N ALA A 485 20.11 -11.84 -5.29
CA ALA A 485 20.66 -13.09 -4.76
C ALA A 485 21.56 -13.82 -5.76
N LEU A 486 21.14 -13.97 -7.02
CA LEU A 486 21.93 -14.61 -8.06
C LEU A 486 23.25 -13.88 -8.34
N LEU A 487 23.27 -12.55 -8.33
CA LEU A 487 24.50 -11.77 -8.46
C LEU A 487 25.43 -11.94 -7.25
N THR A 488 24.89 -11.98 -6.03
CA THR A 488 25.69 -12.26 -4.82
C THR A 488 26.29 -13.67 -4.87
N ILE A 489 25.52 -14.67 -5.29
CA ILE A 489 26.01 -16.04 -5.48
C ILE A 489 27.11 -16.08 -6.56
N ALA A 490 26.95 -15.35 -7.66
CA ALA A 490 27.92 -15.34 -8.75
C ALA A 490 29.22 -14.60 -8.42
N THR A 491 29.18 -13.62 -7.51
CA THR A 491 30.32 -12.74 -7.20
C THR A 491 30.96 -13.01 -5.84
N ASP A 492 30.27 -13.73 -4.96
CA ASP A 492 30.63 -13.91 -3.55
C ASP A 492 30.83 -12.59 -2.78
N ARG A 493 30.15 -11.53 -3.23
CA ARG A 493 30.24 -10.18 -2.66
C ARG A 493 28.84 -9.64 -2.37
N PRO A 494 28.68 -8.71 -1.40
CA PRO A 494 27.42 -8.03 -1.20
C PRO A 494 26.97 -7.30 -2.46
N VAL A 495 25.70 -7.41 -2.83
CA VAL A 495 25.13 -6.72 -4.00
C VAL A 495 23.93 -5.89 -3.58
N LYS A 496 23.83 -4.66 -4.09
CA LYS A 496 22.66 -3.79 -3.99
C LYS A 496 22.00 -3.60 -5.36
N ILE A 497 20.70 -3.87 -5.47
CA ILE A 497 19.89 -3.44 -6.63
C ILE A 497 18.78 -2.53 -6.12
N GLU A 498 18.62 -1.38 -6.77
CA GLU A 498 17.53 -0.43 -6.55
C GLU A 498 16.96 -0.03 -7.91
N PHE A 499 15.64 -0.04 -8.05
CA PHE A 499 15.00 0.56 -9.22
C PHE A 499 15.17 2.08 -9.20
N SER A 500 15.45 2.66 -10.36
CA SER A 500 15.14 4.06 -10.61
C SER A 500 13.62 4.31 -10.58
N ARG A 501 13.18 5.56 -10.43
CA ARG A 501 11.73 5.87 -10.49
C ARG A 501 11.10 5.47 -11.83
N ALA A 502 11.84 5.59 -12.93
CA ALA A 502 11.35 5.19 -14.26
C ALA A 502 11.18 3.67 -14.37
N GLU A 503 12.12 2.90 -13.81
CA GLU A 503 12.02 1.44 -13.76
C GLU A 503 10.91 0.99 -12.81
N GLU A 504 10.72 1.67 -11.68
CA GLU A 504 9.60 1.45 -10.77
C GLU A 504 8.27 1.59 -11.52
N PHE A 505 8.08 2.64 -12.33
CA PHE A 505 6.83 2.80 -13.10
C PHE A 505 6.61 1.74 -14.16
N ARG A 506 7.68 1.28 -14.81
CA ARG A 506 7.61 0.38 -15.97
C ARG A 506 7.61 -1.10 -15.60
N SER A 507 8.36 -1.49 -14.58
CA SER A 507 8.74 -2.89 -14.30
C SER A 507 8.26 -3.39 -12.94
N SER A 508 7.77 -2.50 -12.07
CA SER A 508 6.99 -2.92 -10.88
C SER A 508 5.58 -3.34 -11.29
N ARG A 509 4.65 -3.39 -10.33
CA ARG A 509 3.24 -3.68 -10.60
C ARG A 509 2.36 -2.45 -10.46
N SER A 510 1.24 -2.49 -11.15
CA SER A 510 0.14 -1.54 -11.03
C SER A 510 -1.14 -2.19 -10.51
N ARG A 511 -2.21 -1.42 -10.31
CA ARG A 511 -3.57 -1.96 -10.22
C ARG A 511 -3.97 -2.63 -11.54
N HIS A 512 -4.71 -3.74 -11.45
CA HIS A 512 -5.34 -4.40 -12.60
C HIS A 512 -6.40 -3.48 -13.23
N PRO A 513 -6.27 -3.10 -14.51
CA PRO A 513 -7.35 -2.45 -15.23
C PRO A 513 -8.44 -3.47 -15.59
N GLN A 514 -9.68 -3.03 -15.60
CA GLN A 514 -10.85 -3.87 -15.83
C GLN A 514 -11.86 -3.12 -16.72
N ILE A 515 -12.57 -3.88 -17.55
CA ILE A 515 -13.80 -3.45 -18.22
C ILE A 515 -14.92 -4.24 -17.54
N LEU A 516 -15.76 -3.56 -16.77
CA LEU A 516 -16.84 -4.16 -15.99
C LEU A 516 -18.17 -3.86 -16.66
N ARG A 517 -18.98 -4.88 -16.89
CA ARG A 517 -20.36 -4.77 -17.40
C ARG A 517 -21.32 -5.17 -16.30
N MET A 518 -22.13 -4.21 -15.88
CA MET A 518 -23.20 -4.42 -14.90
C MET A 518 -24.51 -4.62 -15.64
N LYS A 519 -25.33 -5.54 -15.13
CA LYS A 519 -26.73 -5.70 -15.50
C LYS A 519 -27.55 -5.99 -14.26
N THR A 520 -28.46 -5.09 -13.91
CA THR A 520 -29.26 -5.21 -12.69
C THR A 520 -30.74 -5.11 -13.03
N GLY A 521 -31.51 -6.07 -12.51
CA GLY A 521 -32.95 -6.15 -12.60
C GLY A 521 -33.61 -5.64 -11.32
N VAL A 522 -34.53 -4.69 -11.46
CA VAL A 522 -35.21 -4.01 -10.34
C VAL A 522 -36.72 -3.94 -10.55
N MET A 523 -37.45 -3.97 -9.44
CA MET A 523 -38.89 -3.69 -9.39
C MET A 523 -39.15 -2.19 -9.38
N ARG A 524 -40.38 -1.77 -9.73
CA ARG A 524 -40.80 -0.36 -9.69
C ARG A 524 -40.64 0.29 -8.32
N ASP A 525 -40.74 -0.50 -7.26
CA ASP A 525 -40.59 -0.03 -5.88
C ASP A 525 -39.12 0.09 -5.42
N GLY A 526 -38.16 -0.17 -6.32
CA GLY A 526 -36.73 -0.08 -6.07
C GLY A 526 -36.07 -1.37 -5.58
N THR A 527 -36.80 -2.48 -5.41
CA THR A 527 -36.22 -3.76 -4.96
C THR A 527 -35.33 -4.37 -6.04
N ILE A 528 -34.09 -4.74 -5.70
CA ILE A 528 -33.18 -5.47 -6.60
C ILE A 528 -33.51 -6.97 -6.54
N ILE A 529 -33.74 -7.59 -7.71
CA ILE A 529 -34.07 -9.02 -7.78
C ILE A 529 -33.07 -9.84 -8.60
N ALA A 530 -32.27 -9.18 -9.45
CA ALA A 530 -31.20 -9.83 -10.21
C ALA A 530 -29.99 -8.89 -10.34
N ASN A 531 -28.79 -9.41 -10.17
CA ASN A 531 -27.56 -8.63 -10.34
C ASN A 531 -26.46 -9.44 -11.02
N GLN A 532 -25.91 -8.90 -12.10
CA GLN A 532 -24.83 -9.52 -12.86
C GLN A 532 -23.66 -8.57 -13.02
N MET A 533 -22.45 -9.08 -12.78
CA MET A 533 -21.19 -8.42 -13.11
C MET A 533 -20.35 -9.35 -13.98
N VAL A 534 -20.08 -8.92 -15.21
CA VAL A 534 -19.15 -9.59 -16.13
C VAL A 534 -17.96 -8.67 -16.32
N LEU A 535 -16.74 -9.16 -16.13
CA LEU A 535 -15.55 -8.34 -16.33
C LEU A 535 -14.50 -9.01 -17.23
N LEU A 536 -13.82 -8.16 -18.00
CA LEU A 536 -12.57 -8.50 -18.69
C LEU A 536 -11.44 -7.76 -18.00
N ALA A 537 -10.52 -8.50 -17.40
CA ALA A 537 -9.36 -7.98 -16.70
C ALA A 537 -8.08 -8.23 -17.51
N ASN A 538 -7.19 -7.24 -17.54
CA ASN A 538 -5.86 -7.42 -18.10
C ASN A 538 -4.86 -7.73 -16.98
N THR A 539 -4.09 -8.80 -17.12
CA THR A 539 -2.97 -9.15 -16.23
C THR A 539 -1.60 -8.88 -16.85
N GLY A 540 -1.56 -8.16 -17.97
CA GLY A 540 -0.30 -7.84 -18.63
C GLY A 540 0.46 -9.09 -19.02
N ALA A 541 1.78 -9.03 -18.97
CA ALA A 541 2.67 -10.08 -19.45
C ALA A 541 2.80 -11.31 -18.56
N TYR A 542 2.36 -11.25 -17.29
CA TYR A 542 2.52 -12.32 -16.29
C TYR A 542 1.34 -12.35 -15.33
N GLY A 543 0.89 -13.53 -14.94
CA GLY A 543 -0.40 -13.78 -14.28
C GLY A 543 -0.39 -13.56 -12.77
N THR A 544 0.52 -12.74 -12.25
CA THR A 544 0.63 -12.47 -10.80
C THR A 544 -0.68 -11.88 -10.26
N HIS A 545 -1.22 -12.48 -9.20
CA HIS A 545 -2.51 -12.14 -8.60
C HIS A 545 -3.73 -12.12 -9.57
N SER A 546 -3.60 -12.71 -10.76
CA SER A 546 -4.61 -12.68 -11.83
C SER A 546 -5.98 -13.18 -11.38
N MET A 547 -6.04 -14.26 -10.60
CA MET A 547 -7.30 -14.83 -10.14
C MET A 547 -7.85 -14.14 -8.88
N THR A 548 -7.02 -13.95 -7.87
CA THR A 548 -7.47 -13.52 -6.52
C THR A 548 -7.91 -12.06 -6.47
N VAL A 549 -7.34 -11.17 -7.29
CA VAL A 549 -7.82 -9.78 -7.40
C VAL A 549 -9.23 -9.76 -7.97
N GLN A 550 -9.50 -10.57 -8.98
CA GLN A 550 -10.77 -10.55 -9.73
C GLN A 550 -11.86 -11.26 -8.95
N SER A 551 -11.51 -12.35 -8.25
CA SER A 551 -12.40 -13.01 -7.29
C SER A 551 -12.92 -12.00 -6.26
N ASN A 552 -12.04 -11.16 -5.73
CA ASN A 552 -12.39 -10.10 -4.78
C ASN A 552 -13.19 -8.93 -5.39
N THR A 553 -13.06 -8.66 -6.69
CA THR A 553 -13.94 -7.71 -7.38
C THR A 553 -15.40 -8.17 -7.34
N GLY A 554 -15.68 -9.46 -7.56
CA GLY A 554 -17.04 -9.99 -7.48
C GLY A 554 -17.51 -10.20 -6.03
N SER A 555 -16.76 -11.00 -5.27
CA SER A 555 -17.17 -11.54 -3.97
C SER A 555 -17.33 -10.51 -2.86
N LYS A 556 -16.73 -9.32 -2.99
CA LYS A 556 -16.82 -8.24 -1.98
C LYS A 556 -17.69 -7.07 -2.43
N THR A 557 -18.00 -6.96 -3.71
CA THR A 557 -18.76 -5.84 -4.24
C THR A 557 -20.23 -6.19 -4.43
N LEU A 558 -20.55 -7.26 -5.16
CA LEU A 558 -21.93 -7.65 -5.44
C LEU A 558 -22.79 -7.86 -4.18
N PRO A 559 -22.29 -8.47 -3.09
CA PRO A 559 -23.11 -8.69 -1.89
C PRO A 559 -23.43 -7.40 -1.12
N MET A 560 -22.88 -6.23 -1.48
CA MET A 560 -23.30 -4.96 -0.88
C MET A 560 -24.81 -4.73 -1.06
N TYR A 561 -25.38 -5.22 -2.16
CA TYR A 561 -26.80 -5.20 -2.44
C TYR A 561 -27.30 -6.64 -2.65
N PRO A 562 -27.65 -7.36 -1.58
CA PRO A 562 -28.11 -8.73 -1.65
C PRO A 562 -29.35 -8.86 -2.55
N CYS A 563 -29.41 -9.93 -3.34
CA CYS A 563 -30.62 -10.30 -4.08
C CYS A 563 -30.65 -11.82 -4.34
N PRO A 564 -31.81 -12.40 -4.70
CA PRO A 564 -31.94 -13.84 -4.85
C PRO A 564 -31.16 -14.42 -6.04
N ASN A 565 -30.86 -13.60 -7.06
CA ASN A 565 -30.28 -14.06 -8.31
C ASN A 565 -29.03 -13.26 -8.68
N ILE A 566 -27.85 -13.86 -8.53
CA ILE A 566 -26.56 -13.19 -8.72
C ILE A 566 -25.69 -13.98 -9.69
N ARG A 567 -25.10 -13.31 -10.68
CA ARG A 567 -24.07 -13.90 -11.56
C ARG A 567 -22.79 -13.07 -11.54
N PHE A 568 -21.66 -13.73 -11.36
CA PHE A 568 -20.33 -13.16 -11.52
C PHE A 568 -19.54 -13.96 -12.54
N GLU A 569 -18.93 -13.25 -13.49
CA GLU A 569 -18.04 -13.86 -14.48
C GLU A 569 -16.82 -12.95 -14.71
N ALA A 570 -15.64 -13.55 -14.76
CA ALA A 570 -14.41 -12.83 -15.06
C ALA A 570 -13.52 -13.63 -16.01
N GLU A 571 -13.15 -12.99 -17.12
CA GLU A 571 -12.06 -13.42 -17.98
C GLU A 571 -10.82 -12.58 -17.69
N VAL A 572 -9.71 -13.23 -17.35
CA VAL A 572 -8.45 -12.57 -17.02
C VAL A 572 -7.41 -12.92 -18.07
N VAL A 573 -7.02 -11.94 -18.87
CA VAL A 573 -6.24 -12.18 -20.08
C VAL A 573 -4.83 -11.60 -20.02
N TYR A 574 -3.88 -12.28 -20.67
CA TYR A 574 -2.54 -11.78 -20.91
C TYR A 574 -2.51 -10.76 -22.03
N THR A 575 -1.60 -9.80 -21.91
CA THR A 575 -1.23 -8.84 -22.97
C THR A 575 0.27 -8.53 -22.86
N ASN A 576 0.84 -7.82 -23.83
CA ASN A 576 2.23 -7.34 -23.79
C ASN A 576 2.40 -6.00 -23.04
N LEU A 577 1.49 -5.71 -22.09
CA LEU A 577 1.57 -4.55 -21.21
C LEU A 577 2.26 -4.92 -19.89
N PRO A 578 2.85 -3.95 -19.16
CA PRO A 578 3.43 -4.20 -17.85
C PRO A 578 2.46 -4.93 -16.90
N PRO A 579 2.92 -5.97 -16.19
CA PRO A 579 2.06 -6.75 -15.30
C PRO A 579 1.48 -5.86 -14.17
N PRO A 580 0.16 -5.90 -13.93
CA PRO A 580 -0.42 -5.44 -12.69
C PRO A 580 -0.23 -6.48 -11.57
N GLY A 581 -0.62 -6.11 -10.35
CA GLY A 581 -0.48 -6.93 -9.16
C GLY A 581 -1.34 -6.39 -8.04
N ALA A 582 -0.90 -6.57 -6.80
CA ALA A 582 -1.63 -6.10 -5.63
C ALA A 582 -1.58 -4.57 -5.48
N PHE A 583 -2.75 -3.93 -5.29
CA PHE A 583 -2.89 -2.53 -4.89
C PHE A 583 -3.97 -2.46 -3.80
N ARG A 584 -3.72 -1.78 -2.68
CA ARG A 584 -4.68 -1.43 -1.60
C ARG A 584 -6.15 -1.41 -2.09
N GLY A 585 -6.96 -2.28 -1.49
CA GLY A 585 -8.33 -2.55 -1.89
C GLY A 585 -8.51 -3.80 -2.76
N TYR A 586 -7.49 -4.19 -3.54
CA TYR A 586 -7.38 -5.53 -4.14
C TYR A 586 -8.62 -6.00 -4.92
N GLY A 587 -8.96 -5.29 -6.00
CA GLY A 587 -10.14 -5.59 -6.84
C GLY A 587 -11.42 -4.88 -6.38
N VAL A 588 -11.56 -4.63 -5.08
CA VAL A 588 -12.74 -4.03 -4.46
C VAL A 588 -13.02 -2.60 -4.95
N PRO A 589 -12.02 -1.68 -5.06
CA PRO A 589 -12.27 -0.34 -5.60
C PRO A 589 -12.79 -0.35 -7.04
N GLN A 590 -12.31 -1.29 -7.86
CA GLN A 590 -12.77 -1.42 -9.23
C GLN A 590 -14.23 -1.85 -9.31
N GLY A 591 -14.60 -2.86 -8.52
CA GLY A 591 -15.98 -3.31 -8.40
C GLY A 591 -16.90 -2.21 -7.89
N PHE A 592 -16.57 -1.56 -6.77
CA PHE A 592 -17.42 -0.52 -6.18
C PHE A 592 -17.55 0.72 -7.06
N PHE A 593 -16.52 1.07 -7.84
CA PHE A 593 -16.68 2.15 -8.83
C PHE A 593 -17.79 1.83 -9.84
N ALA A 594 -17.78 0.62 -10.40
CA ALA A 594 -18.82 0.17 -11.34
C ALA A 594 -20.18 0.07 -10.65
N LEU A 595 -20.26 -0.65 -9.52
CA LEU A 595 -21.50 -0.88 -8.79
C LEU A 595 -22.14 0.42 -8.31
N GLU A 596 -21.42 1.28 -7.58
CA GLU A 596 -22.02 2.48 -6.98
C GLU A 596 -22.41 3.53 -8.04
N SER A 597 -21.67 3.59 -9.15
CA SER A 597 -22.08 4.42 -10.30
C SER A 597 -23.35 3.86 -10.93
N HIS A 598 -23.43 2.55 -11.11
CA HIS A 598 -24.61 1.85 -11.65
C HIS A 598 -25.86 2.04 -10.77
N ILE A 599 -25.69 1.99 -9.45
CA ILE A 599 -26.77 2.23 -8.48
C ILE A 599 -27.32 3.65 -8.57
N ASP A 600 -26.45 4.67 -8.73
CA ASP A 600 -26.88 6.06 -8.98
C ASP A 600 -27.66 6.19 -10.30
N GLU A 601 -27.27 5.45 -11.34
CA GLU A 601 -27.94 5.43 -12.65
C GLU A 601 -29.31 4.74 -12.57
N ILE A 602 -29.42 3.61 -11.86
CA ILE A 602 -30.68 2.92 -11.60
C ILE A 602 -31.65 3.83 -10.85
N ALA A 603 -31.21 4.42 -9.73
CA ALA A 603 -32.03 5.31 -8.92
C ALA A 603 -32.57 6.48 -9.76
N LYS A 604 -31.70 7.06 -10.61
CA LYS A 604 -32.09 8.12 -11.54
C LYS A 604 -33.16 7.67 -12.55
N GLN A 605 -33.03 6.47 -13.13
CA GLN A 605 -34.01 5.96 -14.10
C GLN A 605 -35.36 5.63 -13.45
N LEU A 606 -35.36 5.18 -12.19
CA LEU A 606 -36.58 4.98 -11.40
C LEU A 606 -37.19 6.28 -10.87
N GLY A 607 -36.46 7.40 -10.95
CA GLY A 607 -36.87 8.65 -10.31
C GLY A 607 -36.84 8.59 -8.78
N MET A 608 -36.04 7.68 -8.21
CA MET A 608 -35.86 7.48 -6.77
C MET A 608 -34.63 8.26 -6.27
N ASP A 609 -34.68 8.75 -5.03
CA ASP A 609 -33.48 9.31 -4.40
C ASP A 609 -32.41 8.22 -4.22
N ALA A 610 -31.16 8.56 -4.51
CA ALA A 610 -30.07 7.60 -4.55
C ALA A 610 -29.67 7.08 -3.15
N LEU A 611 -29.94 7.83 -2.08
CA LEU A 611 -29.74 7.32 -0.71
C LEU A 611 -30.88 6.39 -0.34
N GLU A 612 -32.13 6.77 -0.62
CA GLU A 612 -33.29 5.92 -0.35
C GLU A 612 -33.22 4.56 -1.07
N PHE A 613 -32.78 4.56 -2.34
CA PHE A 613 -32.56 3.32 -3.07
C PHE A 613 -31.52 2.41 -2.38
N ARG A 614 -30.45 2.99 -1.82
CA ARG A 614 -29.43 2.24 -1.07
C ARG A 614 -29.96 1.70 0.25
N ARG A 615 -30.68 2.52 1.02
CA ARG A 615 -31.30 2.10 2.30
C ARG A 615 -32.19 0.88 2.15
N LYS A 616 -32.92 0.84 1.03
CA LYS A 616 -33.84 -0.25 0.73
C LYS A 616 -33.14 -1.58 0.44
N ASN A 617 -31.92 -1.56 -0.09
CA ASN A 617 -31.31 -2.72 -0.72
C ASN A 617 -29.94 -3.12 -0.15
N TRP A 618 -29.35 -2.38 0.78
CA TRP A 618 -28.01 -2.73 1.26
C TRP A 618 -28.03 -4.02 2.08
N ILE A 619 -26.84 -4.56 2.32
CA ILE A 619 -26.63 -5.70 3.19
C ILE A 619 -26.91 -5.37 4.67
N GLU A 620 -27.54 -6.30 5.38
CA GLU A 620 -27.94 -6.21 6.78
C GLU A 620 -27.26 -7.27 7.67
N GLU A 621 -27.38 -7.10 8.99
CA GLU A 621 -26.90 -8.09 9.95
C GLU A 621 -27.68 -9.41 9.83
N GLY A 622 -26.96 -10.53 9.89
CA GLY A 622 -27.50 -11.87 9.72
C GLY A 622 -27.52 -12.38 8.28
N GLU A 623 -27.29 -11.52 7.29
CA GLU A 623 -27.23 -11.94 5.88
C GLU A 623 -25.91 -12.65 5.54
N GLU A 624 -25.99 -13.61 4.63
CA GLU A 624 -24.85 -14.36 4.10
C GLU A 624 -24.26 -13.66 2.87
N ASN A 625 -22.95 -13.78 2.67
CA ASN A 625 -22.30 -13.55 1.39
C ASN A 625 -22.15 -14.87 0.60
N PRO A 626 -23.11 -15.22 -0.29
CA PRO A 626 -23.07 -16.48 -1.01
C PRO A 626 -21.92 -16.56 -2.03
N LEU A 627 -21.41 -15.43 -2.52
CA LEU A 627 -20.30 -15.39 -3.48
C LEU A 627 -18.95 -15.74 -2.86
N ALA A 628 -18.75 -15.44 -1.57
CA ALA A 628 -17.53 -15.84 -0.86
C ALA A 628 -17.36 -17.37 -0.87
N LYS A 629 -18.46 -18.08 -0.63
CA LYS A 629 -18.51 -19.55 -0.67
C LYS A 629 -18.34 -20.09 -2.10
N ALA A 630 -18.99 -19.47 -3.08
CA ALA A 630 -18.95 -19.93 -4.47
C ALA A 630 -17.59 -19.73 -5.16
N LEU A 631 -16.85 -18.65 -4.86
CA LEU A 631 -15.61 -18.31 -5.56
C LEU A 631 -14.33 -18.80 -4.86
N GLY A 632 -14.33 -18.86 -3.51
CA GLY A 632 -13.30 -19.51 -2.69
C GLY A 632 -11.83 -19.12 -2.86
N GLU A 633 -11.53 -18.04 -3.61
CA GLU A 633 -10.17 -17.53 -3.89
C GLU A 633 -9.13 -18.61 -4.28
N GLY A 634 -9.56 -19.67 -4.99
CA GLY A 634 -8.69 -20.78 -5.41
C GLY A 634 -8.72 -22.02 -4.52
N LYS A 635 -9.58 -22.04 -3.52
CA LYS A 635 -9.85 -23.15 -2.60
C LYS A 635 -11.36 -23.30 -2.41
N GLU A 636 -11.76 -24.24 -1.55
CA GLU A 636 -13.15 -24.29 -1.07
C GLU A 636 -13.48 -22.99 -0.34
N GLY A 637 -14.59 -22.36 -0.72
CA GLY A 637 -15.01 -21.09 -0.12
C GLY A 637 -15.59 -21.27 1.28
N TYR A 638 -15.45 -20.22 2.09
CA TYR A 638 -15.97 -20.17 3.44
C TYR A 638 -17.29 -19.42 3.50
N GLU A 639 -18.21 -19.91 4.32
CA GLU A 639 -19.41 -19.18 4.69
C GLU A 639 -19.03 -17.88 5.42
N GLN A 640 -19.67 -16.78 5.04
CA GLN A 640 -19.47 -15.47 5.64
C GLN A 640 -20.83 -14.87 5.96
N ILE A 641 -21.08 -14.63 7.25
CA ILE A 641 -22.31 -14.01 7.75
C ILE A 641 -21.96 -12.63 8.32
N ILE A 642 -22.76 -11.63 7.99
CA ILE A 642 -22.60 -10.29 8.56
C ILE A 642 -23.01 -10.32 10.03
N GLN A 643 -22.03 -10.18 10.92
CA GLN A 643 -22.26 -10.21 12.38
C GLN A 643 -22.60 -8.84 12.98
N SER A 644 -22.39 -7.76 12.22
CA SER A 644 -22.71 -6.40 12.63
C SER A 644 -22.72 -5.48 11.41
N CYS A 645 -23.59 -4.48 11.38
CA CYS A 645 -23.66 -3.52 10.28
C CYS A 645 -23.69 -2.06 10.78
N GLY A 646 -22.60 -1.31 10.51
CA GLY A 646 -22.49 0.12 10.82
C GLY A 646 -22.99 1.05 9.70
N LEU A 647 -23.42 0.52 8.56
CA LEU A 647 -23.83 1.32 7.40
C LEU A 647 -24.96 2.32 7.68
N PRO A 648 -26.02 1.97 8.45
CA PRO A 648 -27.10 2.92 8.74
C PRO A 648 -26.59 4.19 9.44
N GLN A 649 -25.74 4.01 10.46
CA GLN A 649 -25.12 5.09 11.23
C GLN A 649 -24.20 5.94 10.33
N CYS A 650 -23.32 5.28 9.57
CA CYS A 650 -22.40 5.94 8.64
C CYS A 650 -23.16 6.79 7.61
N LEU A 651 -24.21 6.25 6.99
CA LEU A 651 -24.94 6.97 5.96
C LEU A 651 -25.72 8.15 6.55
N GLN A 652 -26.30 7.99 7.74
CA GLN A 652 -27.02 9.07 8.41
C GLN A 652 -26.09 10.26 8.70
N ILE A 653 -24.90 10.00 9.27
CA ILE A 653 -23.89 11.05 9.53
C ILE A 653 -23.50 11.75 8.22
N VAL A 654 -23.27 10.99 7.15
CA VAL A 654 -22.92 11.53 5.84
C VAL A 654 -24.05 12.38 5.26
N GLU A 655 -25.30 11.91 5.31
CA GLU A 655 -26.46 12.66 4.80
C GLU A 655 -26.61 14.00 5.50
N GLU A 656 -26.50 14.01 6.83
CA GLU A 656 -26.64 15.19 7.67
C GLU A 656 -25.47 16.17 7.45
N LYS A 657 -24.21 15.71 7.53
CA LYS A 657 -23.03 16.57 7.34
C LYS A 657 -22.88 17.09 5.91
N LEU A 658 -23.29 16.31 4.91
CA LEU A 658 -23.28 16.78 3.52
C LEU A 658 -24.43 17.73 3.23
N ASP A 659 -25.49 17.75 4.03
CA ASP A 659 -26.75 18.41 3.71
C ASP A 659 -27.28 17.95 2.35
N TRP A 660 -27.40 16.62 2.21
CA TRP A 660 -27.68 15.93 0.95
C TRP A 660 -28.90 16.50 0.23
N LYS A 661 -30.04 16.63 0.93
CA LYS A 661 -31.30 17.11 0.36
C LYS A 661 -31.21 18.57 -0.10
N ALA A 662 -30.39 19.40 0.56
CA ALA A 662 -30.19 20.76 0.10
C ALA A 662 -29.27 20.83 -1.13
N LYS A 663 -28.28 19.95 -1.28
CA LYS A 663 -27.23 20.06 -2.30
C LYS A 663 -27.42 19.17 -3.54
N ARG A 664 -28.02 17.99 -3.42
CA ARG A 664 -28.18 17.03 -4.53
C ARG A 664 -29.05 17.64 -5.64
N GLY A 665 -28.55 17.57 -6.88
CA GLY A 665 -29.23 18.13 -8.06
C GLY A 665 -29.20 19.66 -8.17
N LYS A 666 -28.57 20.41 -7.24
CA LYS A 666 -28.59 21.89 -7.19
C LYS A 666 -27.25 22.53 -7.57
N GLY A 667 -26.60 21.99 -8.60
CA GLY A 667 -25.25 22.40 -9.02
C GLY A 667 -25.12 23.71 -9.78
N GLY A 668 -26.23 24.38 -10.09
CA GLY A 668 -26.28 25.60 -10.90
C GLY A 668 -26.04 25.36 -12.41
N THR A 669 -26.25 26.40 -13.22
CA THR A 669 -26.11 26.35 -14.69
C THR A 669 -24.86 27.04 -15.23
N GLY A 670 -24.09 27.72 -14.38
CA GLY A 670 -22.90 28.49 -14.74
C GLY A 670 -21.68 27.66 -15.15
N ARG A 671 -20.56 28.35 -15.41
CA ARG A 671 -19.29 27.75 -15.84
C ARG A 671 -18.73 26.74 -14.83
N TYR A 672 -18.80 27.06 -13.54
CA TYR A 672 -18.41 26.15 -12.47
C TYR A 672 -19.66 25.55 -11.84
N ARG A 673 -19.80 24.24 -11.93
CA ARG A 673 -20.91 23.48 -11.34
C ARG A 673 -20.41 22.64 -10.20
N ARG A 674 -21.26 22.47 -9.18
CA ARG A 674 -20.95 21.65 -8.01
C ARG A 674 -21.86 20.43 -7.98
N GLY A 675 -21.34 19.31 -7.50
CA GLY A 675 -22.10 18.09 -7.31
C GLY A 675 -21.77 17.48 -5.96
N VAL A 676 -22.70 16.67 -5.45
CA VAL A 676 -22.48 15.81 -4.28
C VAL A 676 -22.84 14.39 -4.68
N GLY A 677 -22.03 13.44 -4.23
CA GLY A 677 -22.20 12.01 -4.49
C GLY A 677 -21.81 11.23 -3.24
N VAL A 678 -22.41 10.06 -3.07
CA VAL A 678 -22.15 9.13 -1.98
C VAL A 678 -21.98 7.75 -2.60
N SER A 679 -21.04 6.99 -2.06
CA SER A 679 -20.80 5.59 -2.42
C SER A 679 -20.71 4.78 -1.15
N LEU A 680 -21.30 3.59 -1.13
CA LEU A 680 -21.06 2.60 -0.08
C LEU A 680 -19.87 1.72 -0.47
N ALA A 681 -19.18 1.20 0.53
CA ALA A 681 -18.10 0.24 0.32
C ALA A 681 -17.97 -0.67 1.53
N MET A 682 -17.64 -1.94 1.28
CA MET A 682 -17.20 -2.88 2.30
C MET A 682 -15.93 -3.58 1.83
N HIS A 683 -15.10 -4.03 2.77
CA HIS A 683 -13.90 -4.77 2.45
C HIS A 683 -13.65 -5.81 3.55
N GLY A 684 -13.30 -7.03 3.16
CA GLY A 684 -12.95 -8.10 4.11
C GLY A 684 -11.61 -7.83 4.80
N THR A 685 -11.48 -8.23 6.05
CA THR A 685 -10.22 -8.22 6.79
C THR A 685 -9.72 -9.65 6.92
N ALA A 686 -8.48 -9.88 6.49
CA ALA A 686 -7.86 -11.21 6.38
C ALA A 686 -8.52 -12.14 5.33
N ILE A 687 -7.84 -13.25 5.06
CA ILE A 687 -8.31 -14.35 4.21
C ILE A 687 -8.75 -15.50 5.11
N ALA A 688 -10.05 -15.82 5.08
CA ALA A 688 -10.65 -16.87 5.91
C ALA A 688 -9.96 -18.24 5.69
N GLY A 689 -9.67 -18.92 6.79
CA GLY A 689 -9.05 -20.25 6.79
C GLY A 689 -7.61 -20.30 6.26
N LEU A 690 -6.96 -19.15 6.01
CA LEU A 690 -5.63 -19.10 5.40
C LEU A 690 -4.66 -18.14 6.08
N ASP A 691 -5.09 -16.93 6.43
CA ASP A 691 -4.20 -15.94 7.06
C ASP A 691 -3.85 -16.37 8.48
N MET A 692 -2.56 -16.22 8.80
CA MET A 692 -1.98 -16.66 10.07
C MET A 692 -0.91 -15.66 10.49
N GLY A 693 -0.79 -15.46 11.80
CA GLY A 693 0.27 -14.67 12.42
C GLY A 693 0.69 -15.32 13.73
N GLY A 694 1.89 -14.99 14.17
CA GLY A 694 2.41 -15.42 15.47
C GLY A 694 3.09 -14.27 16.18
N ALA A 695 3.17 -14.39 17.51
CA ALA A 695 3.92 -13.48 18.36
C ALA A 695 4.66 -14.27 19.45
N SER A 696 5.78 -13.74 19.91
CA SER A 696 6.51 -14.19 21.10
C SER A 696 6.84 -12.96 21.94
N ILE A 697 6.58 -13.03 23.25
CA ILE A 697 6.88 -11.95 24.19
C ILE A 697 7.90 -12.46 25.20
N LYS A 698 8.98 -11.71 25.39
CA LYS A 698 10.04 -12.00 26.37
C LYS A 698 10.19 -10.83 27.34
N LEU A 699 10.05 -11.10 28.64
CA LEU A 699 10.40 -10.17 29.71
C LEU A 699 11.92 -10.04 29.86
N ASN A 700 12.41 -8.82 30.03
CA ASN A 700 13.80 -8.49 30.29
C ASN A 700 14.05 -8.18 31.79
N ASP A 701 15.30 -8.18 32.20
CA ASP A 701 15.71 -8.00 33.60
C ASP A 701 15.38 -6.60 34.17
N ASP A 702 15.14 -5.61 33.29
CA ASP A 702 14.76 -4.24 33.65
C ASP A 702 13.24 -4.03 33.70
N GLY A 703 12.44 -5.07 33.42
CA GLY A 703 10.98 -5.00 33.38
C GLY A 703 10.39 -4.65 32.00
N SER A 704 11.23 -4.38 30.98
CA SER A 704 10.76 -4.17 29.60
C SER A 704 10.45 -5.49 28.89
N PHE A 705 9.70 -5.43 27.79
CA PHE A 705 9.29 -6.62 27.02
C PHE A 705 9.73 -6.53 25.57
N ASN A 706 10.44 -7.56 25.08
CA ASN A 706 10.65 -7.75 23.65
C ASN A 706 9.44 -8.47 23.04
N VAL A 707 8.81 -7.86 22.05
CA VAL A 707 7.73 -8.47 21.26
C VAL A 707 8.28 -8.81 19.89
N LEU A 708 8.37 -10.10 19.60
CA LEU A 708 8.81 -10.67 18.34
C LEU A 708 7.58 -11.05 17.52
N VAL A 709 7.38 -10.41 16.38
CA VAL A 709 6.18 -10.61 15.55
C VAL A 709 6.56 -10.70 14.07
N GLY A 710 5.97 -11.64 13.33
CA GLY A 710 6.25 -11.73 11.88
C GLY A 710 5.65 -10.58 11.07
N ALA A 711 4.62 -9.92 11.62
CA ALA A 711 3.87 -8.81 11.03
C ALA A 711 4.75 -7.72 10.41
N THR A 712 4.44 -7.32 9.19
CA THR A 712 5.15 -6.24 8.51
C THR A 712 4.46 -4.89 8.71
N ASP A 713 5.23 -3.85 9.04
CA ASP A 713 4.75 -2.46 9.06
C ASP A 713 5.32 -1.68 7.87
N ILE A 714 4.42 -1.32 6.94
CA ILE A 714 4.73 -0.50 5.76
C ILE A 714 4.56 1.01 5.99
N GLY A 715 4.37 1.43 7.25
CA GLY A 715 4.01 2.78 7.65
C GLY A 715 2.60 2.94 8.17
N THR A 716 1.78 1.88 8.16
CA THR A 716 0.43 1.89 8.73
C THR A 716 0.44 2.01 10.26
N GLY A 717 1.59 1.72 10.89
CA GLY A 717 1.75 1.80 12.34
C GLY A 717 1.40 0.49 13.06
N SER A 718 1.42 -0.65 12.35
CA SER A 718 1.13 -1.96 12.96
C SER A 718 2.06 -2.28 14.13
N ASP A 719 3.34 -1.91 14.06
CA ASP A 719 4.27 -2.08 15.20
C ASP A 719 3.74 -1.34 16.45
N THR A 720 3.15 -0.15 16.29
CA THR A 720 2.58 0.63 17.41
C THR A 720 1.27 0.06 17.91
N VAL A 721 0.39 -0.36 16.99
CA VAL A 721 -0.89 -0.99 17.36
C VAL A 721 -0.65 -2.29 18.12
N ILE A 722 0.29 -3.12 17.67
CA ILE A 722 0.67 -4.37 18.34
C ILE A 722 1.32 -4.09 19.69
N ALA A 723 2.18 -3.06 19.78
CA ALA A 723 2.75 -2.63 21.06
C ALA A 723 1.67 -2.16 22.05
N GLN A 724 0.64 -1.42 21.60
CA GLN A 724 -0.50 -1.04 22.43
C GLN A 724 -1.26 -2.27 22.93
N ILE A 725 -1.53 -3.25 22.05
CA ILE A 725 -2.22 -4.48 22.43
C ILE A 725 -1.42 -5.24 23.49
N ALA A 726 -0.10 -5.43 23.28
CA ALA A 726 0.76 -6.08 24.26
C ALA A 726 0.81 -5.33 25.59
N ALA A 727 0.99 -4.01 25.55
CA ALA A 727 1.06 -3.16 26.73
C ALA A 727 -0.23 -3.20 27.56
N GLU A 728 -1.40 -3.15 26.90
CA GLU A 728 -2.70 -3.26 27.56
C GLU A 728 -2.87 -4.60 28.28
N VAL A 729 -2.52 -5.70 27.61
CA VAL A 729 -2.63 -7.05 28.18
C VAL A 729 -1.68 -7.25 29.36
N LEU A 730 -0.47 -6.68 29.27
CA LEU A 730 0.57 -6.79 30.31
C LEU A 730 0.40 -5.76 31.44
N GLY A 731 -0.46 -4.76 31.28
CA GLY A 731 -0.65 -3.68 32.26
C GLY A 731 0.55 -2.74 32.38
N VAL A 732 1.25 -2.48 31.27
CA VAL A 732 2.45 -1.62 31.22
C VAL A 732 2.27 -0.48 30.22
N ARG A 733 3.27 0.41 30.13
CA ARG A 733 3.22 1.52 29.18
C ARG A 733 3.72 1.04 27.82
N VAL A 734 3.28 1.68 26.74
CA VAL A 734 3.75 1.35 25.38
C VAL A 734 5.28 1.52 25.25
N GLU A 735 5.88 2.47 25.97
CA GLU A 735 7.33 2.67 25.97
C GLU A 735 8.14 1.53 26.63
N ASP A 736 7.47 0.67 27.41
CA ASP A 736 8.09 -0.52 28.01
C ASP A 736 8.12 -1.71 27.02
N ILE A 737 7.55 -1.54 25.81
CA ILE A 737 7.50 -2.54 24.74
C ILE A 737 8.55 -2.27 23.66
N ILE A 738 9.40 -3.26 23.38
CA ILE A 738 10.44 -3.23 22.36
C ILE A 738 10.02 -4.14 21.20
N MET A 739 9.70 -3.53 20.06
CA MET A 739 9.22 -4.25 18.88
C MET A 739 10.36 -4.80 18.03
N HIS A 740 10.28 -6.10 17.72
CA HIS A 740 11.11 -6.78 16.72
C HIS A 740 10.19 -7.42 15.67
N SER A 741 10.13 -6.82 14.47
CA SER A 741 9.18 -7.24 13.45
C SER A 741 9.83 -7.74 12.15
N SER A 742 9.35 -8.90 11.67
CA SER A 742 9.61 -9.44 10.32
C SER A 742 11.07 -9.79 9.98
N ASP A 743 11.68 -10.64 10.79
CA ASP A 743 12.94 -11.32 10.47
C ASP A 743 12.69 -12.83 10.43
N THR A 744 12.94 -13.46 9.30
CA THR A 744 12.52 -14.85 9.08
C THR A 744 13.23 -15.88 9.96
N ASP A 745 14.24 -15.48 10.71
CA ASP A 745 15.01 -16.36 11.59
C ASP A 745 14.49 -16.41 13.02
N PHE A 746 14.11 -15.26 13.59
CA PHE A 746 13.76 -15.19 15.00
C PHE A 746 12.33 -14.69 15.27
N THR A 747 11.66 -14.06 14.30
CA THR A 747 10.22 -13.78 14.46
C THR A 747 9.40 -15.01 14.04
N PRO A 748 8.26 -15.27 14.70
CA PRO A 748 7.33 -16.31 14.27
C PRO A 748 6.74 -15.98 12.88
N PHE A 749 6.25 -17.01 12.19
CA PHE A 749 5.65 -16.85 10.86
C PHE A 749 4.48 -15.86 10.86
N ASP A 750 4.39 -15.07 9.80
CA ASP A 750 3.27 -14.21 9.48
C ASP A 750 3.15 -14.12 7.95
N THR A 751 1.93 -14.04 7.44
CA THR A 751 1.69 -13.96 6.00
C THR A 751 2.18 -12.64 5.40
N GLY A 752 2.30 -11.59 6.20
CA GLY A 752 2.80 -10.28 5.81
C GLY A 752 1.72 -9.20 5.82
N ALA A 753 2.07 -8.02 5.33
CA ALA A 753 1.18 -6.87 5.35
C ALA A 753 0.27 -6.84 4.12
N TYR A 754 -0.81 -7.64 4.10
CA TYR A 754 -1.85 -7.55 3.06
C TYR A 754 -3.25 -7.86 3.62
N ALA A 755 -4.29 -7.77 2.78
CA ALA A 755 -5.70 -8.04 3.16
C ALA A 755 -6.23 -7.27 4.40
N SER A 756 -5.62 -6.13 4.72
CA SER A 756 -5.93 -5.35 5.94
C SER A 756 -5.86 -6.16 7.24
N SER A 757 -5.12 -7.27 7.25
CA SER A 757 -5.26 -8.31 8.27
C SER A 757 -4.44 -8.08 9.54
N THR A 758 -3.34 -7.32 9.46
CA THR A 758 -2.27 -7.30 10.47
C THR A 758 -2.77 -7.01 11.89
N THR A 759 -3.62 -6.00 12.08
CA THR A 759 -4.16 -5.70 13.42
C THR A 759 -5.03 -6.83 13.95
N TYR A 760 -5.84 -7.44 13.09
CA TYR A 760 -6.77 -8.49 13.50
C TYR A 760 -6.04 -9.82 13.76
N ILE A 761 -5.20 -10.26 12.83
CA ILE A 761 -4.49 -11.53 12.88
C ILE A 761 -3.28 -11.46 13.82
N SER A 762 -2.33 -10.59 13.53
CA SER A 762 -1.08 -10.50 14.31
C SER A 762 -1.31 -9.83 15.67
N GLY A 763 -2.23 -8.86 15.74
CA GLY A 763 -2.68 -8.31 17.02
C GLY A 763 -3.45 -9.34 17.85
N GLY A 764 -4.31 -10.15 17.24
CA GLY A 764 -4.98 -11.27 17.89
C GLY A 764 -4.03 -12.37 18.38
N ALA A 765 -2.93 -12.61 17.68
CA ALA A 765 -1.87 -13.54 18.12
C ALA A 765 -0.97 -12.96 19.23
N THR A 766 -0.90 -11.63 19.35
CA THR A 766 -0.14 -10.94 20.40
C THR A 766 -0.92 -10.85 21.71
N LYS A 767 -2.24 -10.65 21.60
CA LYS A 767 -3.18 -10.66 22.72
C LYS A 767 -3.30 -12.06 23.32
#